data_AF-A0A251XCQ1-F1
#
_entry.id   AF-A0A251XCQ1-F1
#
_cell.length_a   1.000
_cell.length_b   1.000
_cell.length_c   1.000
_cell.angle_alpha   90.00
_cell.angle_beta   90.00
_cell.angle_gamma   90.00
#
_symmetry.space_group_name_H-M   'P 1'
#
loop_
_entity.id
_entity.type
_entity.pdbx_description
1 polymer ?
#
loop_
_entity_poly.entity_id
_entity_poly.type
_entity_poly.pdbx_seq_one_letter_code
_entity_poly.pdbx_strand_id
1 'polypeptide(L)'
;MQHTIHAYYRELDDLRRIAGGENEGNLRRAFENLLKNIAEEHQLIVLAEYPLKKITGNLRIDGAVIDRLRLVHGWWEAKDEKDDLDAEIALKLAKGYPADNIIFEDTRTAVLLQNNQEVFRTPIENAKSFEKLLTHFFDYELPQVQNFRVARDKFLSELPAVSQALIQLLEQAHLNNPQFHQQAQQFLALCQRSIGQNVTQNHVDEMLIQHILTDQIFRAVFPDSNFHRENHLAVSIGELEKYFFRGETRMNLLKHLEPYFAAIRQAAASTVTSQEKQTFLKQVYEDFYTAYNPKDADKLGIVYTPQEAVRFIISGCDWLAREHFDKFLIDKDLDILDPCTGTGTFIVDLLDFWRGQHQDLMRKFAQEVHANEVSILSYYIACLNIEQTFYDITNQWQEFKGLCFVNTLDNVGFEQTHKGGINDLFGSLTDENHLRIQAQNKRKIPVIIGNPPYNAKQENYNFQNANEFYQQIDQRIKDTYIYEGTAQNKIVIYDMYVRFFRWASDRLGEKGIVAFISNSSFIDAKVFDGFRKIVTKEFQEIWIINLKGNARTSGERRKAEGGNVFDDKIRVGVAIYFFVKNPALNGCKIHYLTLDDFLPAVEKRNWLRNNYLEKLAKTGQFAFIRPNAQNLWLNQPTEDWTDYLPIANKDVKTGESEKAVFKLFSSGVKTHRDEWVYDFSKQDLEAKIHYFVDIYQKTLKNSDFKDKFNIKWDAELTSYANRQIDKTFEAEKLIESVYRPFIKKWFYFDKHFNGRTYQWENIVGVNACFENLTITISGGSFSKLFQALAISIVPCLDLLEKTQCLPLYIYAKDGSRQENITDWALNQFRQHYQNTGIEKINIFHYVYAVLHYPAYREKFALNLKQEFPRIPFYADFYKWATWGEKLMNLHVNFEKITPYPFTRIDTPSKTNKVRLKADKTNHLIEIDSETQLKDIPAMAWQYQLGNRSALEWVLDQYKEKTPKDPTIKEKFNTYRFADYKEQVIDLLGKVCAVSVGTVGLIEEIEN
;
A
#
# COMPACT_ATOMS: atom_id res chain seq x y z
N MET A 1 11.44 -7.66 23.78
CA MET A 1 11.82 -7.67 25.23
C MET A 1 12.95 -8.63 25.68
N GLN A 2 12.78 -9.97 25.79
CA GLN A 2 13.85 -10.84 26.35
C GLN A 2 15.19 -10.74 25.59
N HIS A 3 15.16 -10.70 24.26
CA HIS A 3 16.36 -10.51 23.44
C HIS A 3 17.08 -9.19 23.77
N THR A 4 16.33 -8.13 24.01
CA THR A 4 16.81 -6.79 24.36
C THR A 4 17.51 -6.77 25.72
N ILE A 5 16.97 -7.47 26.71
CA ILE A 5 17.58 -7.62 28.04
C ILE A 5 18.93 -8.37 27.93
N HIS A 6 19.02 -9.41 27.11
CA HIS A 6 20.28 -10.11 26.88
C HIS A 6 21.31 -9.26 26.11
N ALA A 7 20.85 -8.35 25.23
CA ALA A 7 21.74 -7.38 24.59
C ALA A 7 22.29 -6.38 25.60
N TYR A 8 21.45 -5.88 26.50
CA TYR A 8 21.84 -5.00 27.61
C TYR A 8 22.89 -5.65 28.53
N TYR A 9 22.72 -6.91 28.93
CA TYR A 9 23.72 -7.59 29.75
C TYR A 9 25.07 -7.74 29.06
N ARG A 10 25.08 -8.02 27.74
CA ARG A 10 26.32 -8.06 26.97
C ARG A 10 26.99 -6.69 26.91
N GLU A 11 26.21 -5.62 26.70
CA GLU A 11 26.71 -4.25 26.70
C GLU A 11 27.32 -3.87 28.06
N LEU A 12 26.67 -4.23 29.18
CA LEU A 12 27.23 -4.04 30.51
C LEU A 12 28.53 -4.83 30.74
N ASP A 13 28.58 -6.10 30.34
CA ASP A 13 29.78 -6.94 30.48
C ASP A 13 30.96 -6.40 29.66
N ASP A 14 30.69 -5.89 28.47
CA ASP A 14 31.71 -5.27 27.62
C ASP A 14 32.20 -3.94 28.21
N LEU A 15 31.30 -3.10 28.74
CA LEU A 15 31.66 -1.86 29.42
C LEU A 15 32.52 -2.11 30.68
N ARG A 16 32.19 -3.13 31.48
CA ARG A 16 32.97 -3.53 32.67
C ARG A 16 34.39 -4.02 32.33
N ARG A 17 34.63 -4.49 31.10
CA ARG A 17 35.96 -4.94 30.64
C ARG A 17 36.86 -3.80 30.18
N ILE A 18 36.34 -2.59 29.98
CA ILE A 18 37.07 -1.42 29.49
C ILE A 18 37.49 -0.53 30.67
N ALA A 19 38.77 -0.15 30.77
CA ALA A 19 39.25 0.75 31.82
C ALA A 19 38.57 2.13 31.74
N GLY A 20 37.87 2.53 32.81
CA GLY A 20 37.03 3.75 32.83
C GLY A 20 35.62 3.56 32.26
N GLY A 21 35.23 2.32 31.90
CA GLY A 21 33.89 1.96 31.44
C GLY A 21 32.83 1.91 32.55
N GLU A 22 33.25 1.85 33.82
CA GLU A 22 32.37 1.91 35.01
C GLU A 22 31.95 3.35 35.41
N ASN A 23 32.31 4.37 34.63
CA ASN A 23 31.86 5.73 34.90
C ASN A 23 30.34 5.86 34.67
N GLU A 24 29.63 6.52 35.60
CA GLU A 24 28.17 6.77 35.60
C GLU A 24 27.59 7.06 34.21
N GLY A 25 28.24 7.94 33.43
CA GLY A 25 27.77 8.33 32.10
C GLY A 25 27.77 7.23 31.03
N ASN A 26 28.58 6.17 31.17
CA ASN A 26 28.62 5.03 30.25
C ASN A 26 27.58 3.97 30.62
N LEU A 27 27.44 3.67 31.91
CA LEU A 27 26.44 2.71 32.41
C LEU A 27 25.02 3.21 32.17
N ARG A 28 24.78 4.51 32.40
CA ARG A 28 23.53 5.20 32.05
C ARG A 28 23.12 5.03 30.59
N ARG A 29 24.08 5.07 29.64
CA ARG A 29 23.80 4.91 28.21
C ARG A 29 23.33 3.49 27.85
N ALA A 30 23.87 2.46 28.51
CA ALA A 30 23.43 1.09 28.28
C ALA A 30 21.97 0.91 28.70
N PHE A 31 21.57 1.48 29.85
CA PHE A 31 20.18 1.45 30.28
C PHE A 31 19.26 2.29 29.38
N GLU A 32 19.72 3.45 28.91
CA GLU A 32 19.01 4.25 27.91
C GLU A 32 18.78 3.46 26.61
N ASN A 33 19.77 2.73 26.12
CA ASN A 33 19.67 1.88 24.92
C ASN A 33 18.67 0.74 25.11
N LEU A 34 18.65 0.11 26.30
CA LEU A 34 17.64 -0.88 26.66
C LEU A 34 16.23 -0.30 26.56
N LEU A 35 16.00 0.86 27.19
CA LEU A 35 14.70 1.53 27.14
C LEU A 35 14.32 1.96 25.73
N LYS A 36 15.26 2.47 24.91
CA LYS A 36 15.00 2.85 23.52
C LYS A 36 14.47 1.68 22.70
N ASN A 37 15.16 0.55 22.78
CA ASN A 37 14.80 -0.64 22.02
C ASN A 37 13.40 -1.17 22.42
N ILE A 38 13.02 -1.07 23.70
CA ILE A 38 11.67 -1.48 24.16
C ILE A 38 10.62 -0.42 23.80
N ALA A 39 10.91 0.87 24.04
CA ALA A 39 10.00 1.97 23.72
C ALA A 39 9.59 1.96 22.25
N GLU A 40 10.51 1.64 21.34
CA GLU A 40 10.22 1.51 19.91
C GLU A 40 9.19 0.40 19.61
N GLU A 41 9.21 -0.74 20.32
CA GLU A 41 8.18 -1.80 20.22
C GLU A 41 6.79 -1.26 20.62
N HIS A 42 6.73 -0.30 21.54
CA HIS A 42 5.51 0.36 22.02
C HIS A 42 5.16 1.66 21.28
N GLN A 43 5.88 2.02 20.21
CA GLN A 43 5.74 3.29 19.48
C GLN A 43 6.00 4.55 20.35
N LEU A 44 6.80 4.40 21.39
CA LEU A 44 7.26 5.45 22.28
C LEU A 44 8.69 5.88 21.94
N ILE A 45 9.10 7.04 22.43
CA ILE A 45 10.40 7.68 22.19
C ILE A 45 11.05 7.92 23.55
N VAL A 46 12.33 7.57 23.68
CA VAL A 46 13.12 7.88 24.89
C VAL A 46 13.93 9.16 24.64
N LEU A 47 13.77 10.14 25.53
CA LEU A 47 14.57 11.35 25.56
C LEU A 47 15.53 11.34 26.75
N ALA A 48 16.80 11.58 26.47
CA ALA A 48 17.82 11.82 27.50
C ALA A 48 17.74 13.25 28.04
N GLU A 49 18.16 13.44 29.28
CA GLU A 49 18.26 14.74 29.97
C GLU A 49 16.95 15.54 29.96
N TYR A 50 15.87 14.91 30.39
CA TYR A 50 14.54 15.51 30.31
C TYR A 50 14.37 16.63 31.36
N PRO A 51 13.92 17.84 30.97
CA PRO A 51 13.72 18.93 31.92
C PRO A 51 12.39 18.77 32.70
N LEU A 52 12.44 18.93 34.02
CA LEU A 52 11.26 19.00 34.88
C LEU A 52 10.91 20.48 35.16
N LYS A 53 9.71 20.92 34.80
CA LYS A 53 9.27 22.32 35.04
C LYS A 53 9.01 22.54 36.54
N LYS A 54 9.71 23.50 37.16
CA LYS A 54 9.44 24.03 38.51
C LYS A 54 9.26 25.56 38.48
N ILE A 55 8.67 26.11 39.55
CA ILE A 55 8.51 27.56 39.78
C ILE A 55 9.86 28.24 40.07
N THR A 56 10.87 27.51 40.56
CA THR A 56 12.23 28.01 40.80
C THR A 56 13.29 26.92 40.54
N GLY A 57 14.12 27.13 39.51
CA GLY A 57 15.28 26.30 39.16
C GLY A 57 15.06 25.28 38.02
N ASN A 58 16.12 24.98 37.27
CA ASN A 58 16.13 23.98 36.19
C ASN A 58 16.53 22.61 36.75
N LEU A 59 15.55 21.75 37.03
CA LEU A 59 15.77 20.35 37.43
C LEU A 59 15.79 19.46 36.17
N ARG A 60 16.75 18.53 36.08
CA ARG A 60 16.84 17.55 34.97
C ARG A 60 16.88 16.13 35.52
N ILE A 61 16.13 15.25 34.87
CA ILE A 61 16.14 13.80 35.10
C ILE A 61 16.92 13.11 33.97
N ASP A 62 17.46 11.93 34.22
CA ASP A 62 18.27 11.21 33.23
C ASP A 62 17.52 10.91 31.94
N GLY A 63 16.22 10.63 32.01
CA GLY A 63 15.38 10.68 30.83
C GLY A 63 13.90 10.44 31.08
N ALA A 64 13.14 10.52 29.99
CA ALA A 64 11.71 10.26 29.96
C ALA A 64 11.33 9.44 28.73
N VAL A 65 10.33 8.57 28.90
CA VAL A 65 9.66 7.86 27.82
C VAL A 65 8.39 8.63 27.47
N ILE A 66 8.24 8.99 26.20
CA ILE A 66 7.16 9.84 25.71
C ILE A 66 6.53 9.27 24.45
N ASP A 67 5.33 9.71 24.08
CA ASP A 67 4.74 9.41 22.78
C ASP A 67 4.98 10.53 21.74
N ARG A 68 4.44 10.34 20.53
CA ARG A 68 4.47 11.32 19.43
C ARG A 68 3.71 12.61 19.74
N LEU A 69 2.80 12.59 20.73
CA LEU A 69 2.09 13.76 21.25
C LEU A 69 2.85 14.43 22.40
N ARG A 70 4.06 13.95 22.71
CA ARG A 70 4.93 14.46 23.79
C ARG A 70 4.32 14.31 25.18
N LEU A 71 3.34 13.41 25.34
CA LEU A 71 2.86 13.03 26.66
C LEU A 71 3.90 12.10 27.28
N VAL A 72 4.27 12.37 28.53
CA VAL A 72 5.20 11.48 29.24
C VAL A 72 4.42 10.25 29.69
N HIS A 73 4.99 9.08 29.38
CA HIS A 73 4.51 7.76 29.79
C HIS A 73 5.26 7.26 31.01
N GLY A 74 6.53 7.62 31.18
CA GLY A 74 7.29 7.33 32.39
C GLY A 74 8.65 8.00 32.40
N TRP A 75 9.33 7.91 33.53
CA TRP A 75 10.64 8.50 33.77
C TRP A 75 11.66 7.45 34.17
N TRP A 76 12.94 7.77 34.03
CA TRP A 76 14.00 6.92 34.56
C TRP A 76 15.18 7.75 35.07
N GLU A 77 15.84 7.22 36.10
CA GLU A 77 17.03 7.79 36.73
C GLU A 77 17.99 6.63 37.05
N ALA A 78 19.22 6.71 36.54
CA ALA A 78 20.29 5.75 36.78
C ALA A 78 21.27 6.28 37.83
N LYS A 79 21.84 5.39 38.63
CA LYS A 79 22.78 5.68 39.72
C LYS A 79 23.99 4.77 39.65
N ASP A 80 25.05 5.11 40.37
CA ASP A 80 26.27 4.31 40.41
C ASP A 80 26.08 3.11 41.36
N GLU A 81 26.76 1.99 41.07
CA GLU A 81 26.73 0.75 41.88
C GLU A 81 27.18 0.94 43.35
N LYS A 82 27.75 2.10 43.68
CA LYS A 82 28.28 2.44 45.02
C LYS A 82 27.30 3.29 45.84
N ASP A 83 26.24 3.78 45.22
CA ASP A 83 25.23 4.62 45.88
C ASP A 83 24.27 3.77 46.72
N ASP A 84 23.76 4.33 47.81
CA ASP A 84 22.59 3.77 48.49
C ASP A 84 21.35 4.21 47.71
N LEU A 85 20.82 3.29 46.89
CA LEU A 85 19.69 3.55 46.00
C LEU A 85 18.46 4.08 46.77
N ASP A 86 18.21 3.61 48.00
CA ASP A 86 17.05 4.07 48.79
C ASP A 86 17.25 5.50 49.32
N ALA A 87 18.48 5.84 49.73
CA ALA A 87 18.83 7.21 50.13
C ALA A 87 18.75 8.19 48.94
N GLU A 88 19.18 7.76 47.75
CA GLU A 88 19.10 8.55 46.52
C GLU A 88 17.65 8.75 46.07
N ILE A 89 16.81 7.71 46.10
CA ILE A 89 15.37 7.82 45.81
C ILE A 89 14.75 8.88 46.74
N ALA A 90 14.98 8.79 48.05
CA ALA A 90 14.43 9.74 49.02
C ALA A 90 14.89 11.19 48.74
N LEU A 91 16.17 11.37 48.41
CA LEU A 91 16.77 12.68 48.11
C LEU A 91 16.23 13.27 46.80
N LYS A 92 16.03 12.43 45.77
CA LYS A 92 15.47 12.84 44.47
C LYS A 92 14.00 13.22 44.59
N LEU A 93 13.21 12.42 45.31
CA LEU A 93 11.82 12.75 45.62
C LEU A 93 11.71 14.07 46.41
N ALA A 94 12.58 14.29 47.41
CA ALA A 94 12.64 15.56 48.15
C ALA A 94 13.02 16.76 47.26
N LYS A 95 13.83 16.56 46.22
CA LYS A 95 14.15 17.58 45.21
C LYS A 95 13.00 17.83 44.22
N GLY A 96 11.96 17.01 44.24
CA GLY A 96 10.76 17.16 43.41
C GLY A 96 10.77 16.34 42.12
N TYR A 97 11.50 15.22 42.10
CA TYR A 97 11.37 14.22 41.04
C TYR A 97 9.97 13.59 41.05
N PRO A 98 9.46 13.13 39.90
CA PRO A 98 8.17 12.44 39.85
C PRO A 98 8.23 11.15 40.66
N ALA A 99 7.10 10.77 41.27
CA ALA A 99 6.93 9.50 41.99
C ALA A 99 5.85 8.63 41.36
N ASP A 100 5.45 8.96 40.13
CA ASP A 100 4.39 8.27 39.40
C ASP A 100 4.97 7.78 38.07
N ASN A 101 5.12 6.47 37.93
CA ASN A 101 5.80 5.76 36.85
C ASN A 101 7.24 6.20 36.58
N ILE A 102 8.13 5.99 37.55
CA ILE A 102 9.57 6.23 37.43
C ILE A 102 10.37 4.97 37.80
N ILE A 103 11.40 4.66 37.00
CA ILE A 103 12.41 3.64 37.34
C ILE A 103 13.63 4.32 37.95
N PHE A 104 14.06 3.83 39.11
CA PHE A 104 15.39 4.07 39.65
C PHE A 104 16.22 2.80 39.55
N GLU A 105 17.45 2.89 39.06
CA GLU A 105 18.33 1.72 38.91
C GLU A 105 19.80 2.06 39.17
N ASP A 106 20.55 1.08 39.67
CA ASP A 106 21.99 1.20 39.99
C ASP A 106 22.83 0.11 39.30
N THR A 107 22.33 -0.45 38.20
CA THR A 107 22.82 -1.63 37.46
C THR A 107 22.82 -2.97 38.21
N ARG A 108 22.48 -2.98 39.50
CA ARG A 108 22.28 -4.19 40.32
C ARG A 108 20.82 -4.40 40.69
N THR A 109 20.12 -3.33 41.01
CA THR A 109 18.74 -3.29 41.47
C THR A 109 17.98 -2.28 40.65
N ALA A 110 16.75 -2.63 40.28
CA ALA A 110 15.79 -1.70 39.69
C ALA A 110 14.56 -1.61 40.59
N VAL A 111 14.09 -0.38 40.80
CA VAL A 111 12.93 -0.01 41.62
C VAL A 111 11.97 0.79 40.75
N LEU A 112 10.70 0.38 40.73
CA LEU A 112 9.62 1.06 40.03
C LEU A 112 8.68 1.71 41.05
N LEU A 113 8.50 3.03 40.94
CA LEU A 113 7.47 3.75 41.68
C LEU A 113 6.30 4.11 40.76
N GLN A 114 5.09 3.86 41.23
CA GLN A 114 3.82 4.22 40.58
C GLN A 114 2.84 4.72 41.64
N ASN A 115 2.03 5.74 41.32
CA ASN A 115 1.07 6.34 42.26
C ASN A 115 1.68 6.77 43.61
N ASN A 116 2.92 7.29 43.60
CA ASN A 116 3.69 7.68 44.80
C ASN A 116 4.04 6.51 45.73
N GLN A 117 4.03 5.27 45.23
CA GLN A 117 4.39 4.08 46.00
C GLN A 117 5.38 3.20 45.23
N GLU A 118 6.27 2.52 45.94
CA GLU A 118 7.07 1.45 45.37
C GLU A 118 6.16 0.26 45.05
N VAL A 119 6.07 -0.09 43.77
CA VAL A 119 5.19 -1.18 43.30
C VAL A 119 5.97 -2.43 42.93
N PHE A 120 7.25 -2.28 42.59
CA PHE A 120 8.10 -3.40 42.18
C PHE A 120 9.57 -3.11 42.43
N ARG A 121 10.30 -4.09 42.99
CA ARG A 121 11.75 -4.05 43.17
C ARG A 121 12.33 -5.39 42.78
N THR A 122 13.44 -5.37 42.04
CA THR A 122 14.09 -6.61 41.59
C THR A 122 15.59 -6.43 41.39
N PRO A 123 16.39 -7.48 41.65
CA PRO A 123 17.73 -7.57 41.09
C PRO A 123 17.66 -7.56 39.55
N ILE A 124 18.51 -6.77 38.90
CA ILE A 124 18.61 -6.67 37.43
C ILE A 124 19.10 -8.01 36.86
N GLU A 125 20.02 -8.70 37.52
CA GLU A 125 20.50 -10.03 37.08
C GLU A 125 19.40 -11.08 36.91
N ASN A 126 18.26 -10.93 37.61
CA ASN A 126 17.10 -11.79 37.45
C ASN A 126 16.27 -11.37 36.23
N ALA A 127 16.68 -11.83 35.05
CA ALA A 127 16.06 -11.46 33.77
C ALA A 127 14.53 -11.58 33.74
N LYS A 128 13.96 -12.63 34.35
CA LYS A 128 12.49 -12.84 34.34
C LYS A 128 11.76 -11.86 35.24
N SER A 129 12.37 -11.46 36.36
CA SER A 129 11.79 -10.49 37.28
C SER A 129 11.98 -9.06 36.79
N PHE A 130 13.13 -8.77 36.17
CA PHE A 130 13.41 -7.49 35.52
C PHE A 130 12.52 -7.25 34.29
N GLU A 131 12.28 -8.28 33.47
CA GLU A 131 11.29 -8.24 32.37
C GLU A 131 9.90 -7.83 32.86
N LYS A 132 9.45 -8.36 34.01
CA LYS A 132 8.17 -7.97 34.61
C LYS A 132 8.15 -6.52 35.04
N LEU A 133 9.23 -6.02 35.66
CA LEU A 133 9.32 -4.60 36.05
C LEU A 133 9.19 -3.71 34.81
N LEU A 134 9.94 -4.00 33.75
CA LEU A 134 9.87 -3.24 32.49
C LEU A 134 8.46 -3.31 31.86
N THR A 135 7.84 -4.50 31.87
CA THR A 135 6.44 -4.64 31.40
C THR A 135 5.49 -3.76 32.22
N HIS A 136 5.59 -3.78 33.56
CA HIS A 136 4.79 -2.92 34.42
C HIS A 136 5.01 -1.42 34.17
N PHE A 137 6.23 -1.01 33.85
CA PHE A 137 6.56 0.37 33.52
C PHE A 137 5.95 0.81 32.18
N PHE A 138 6.05 -0.01 31.13
CA PHE A 138 5.54 0.31 29.80
C PHE A 138 4.02 0.13 29.65
N ASP A 139 3.40 -0.73 30.45
CA ASP A 139 1.93 -0.93 30.45
C ASP A 139 1.18 0.08 31.33
N TYR A 140 1.89 0.84 32.16
CA TYR A 140 1.28 1.84 33.04
C TYR A 140 0.98 3.13 32.29
N GLU A 141 -0.22 3.67 32.51
CA GLU A 141 -0.69 4.87 31.83
C GLU A 141 -0.86 6.02 32.82
N LEU A 142 -0.02 7.06 32.69
CA LEU A 142 -0.08 8.23 33.55
C LEU A 142 -1.41 8.99 33.42
N PRO A 143 -1.91 9.65 34.49
CA PRO A 143 -3.18 10.37 34.46
C PRO A 143 -3.32 11.38 33.31
N GLN A 144 -2.23 12.05 32.93
CA GLN A 144 -2.21 12.97 31.79
C GLN A 144 -2.44 12.28 30.44
N VAL A 145 -1.91 11.08 30.25
CA VAL A 145 -2.10 10.26 29.05
C VAL A 145 -3.54 9.76 29.01
N GLN A 146 -4.05 9.26 30.14
CA GLN A 146 -5.44 8.85 30.28
C GLN A 146 -6.41 9.99 29.97
N ASN A 147 -6.18 11.18 30.53
CA ASN A 147 -7.00 12.36 30.32
C ASN A 147 -7.00 12.79 28.85
N PHE A 148 -5.84 12.79 28.19
CA PHE A 148 -5.75 13.09 26.76
C PHE A 148 -6.52 12.07 25.92
N ARG A 149 -6.37 10.77 26.20
CA ARG A 149 -7.12 9.70 25.51
C ARG A 149 -8.62 9.88 25.68
N VAL A 150 -9.10 10.12 26.91
CA VAL A 150 -10.53 10.34 27.18
C VAL A 150 -11.03 11.58 26.43
N ALA A 151 -10.26 12.67 26.41
CA ALA A 151 -10.62 13.86 25.65
C ALA A 151 -10.68 13.60 24.14
N ARG A 152 -9.72 12.82 23.60
CA ARG A 152 -9.72 12.39 22.19
C ARG A 152 -10.93 11.51 21.89
N ASP A 153 -11.19 10.46 22.66
CA ASP A 153 -12.29 9.53 22.40
C ASP A 153 -13.65 10.23 22.50
N LYS A 154 -13.78 11.21 23.41
CA LYS A 154 -14.94 12.10 23.45
C LYS A 154 -15.04 12.96 22.19
N PHE A 155 -13.96 13.60 21.76
CA PHE A 155 -13.90 14.37 20.52
C PHE A 155 -14.34 13.52 19.31
N LEU A 156 -13.81 12.29 19.17
CA LEU A 156 -14.16 11.36 18.11
C LEU A 156 -15.67 11.04 18.09
N SER A 157 -16.31 10.93 19.26
CA SER A 157 -17.74 10.64 19.35
C SER A 157 -18.65 11.86 19.13
N GLU A 158 -18.21 13.07 19.49
CA GLU A 158 -19.00 14.31 19.33
C GLU A 158 -18.81 14.99 17.96
N LEU A 159 -17.65 14.79 17.30
CA LEU A 159 -17.31 15.43 16.03
C LEU A 159 -18.35 15.24 14.91
N PRO A 160 -18.96 14.05 14.70
CA PRO A 160 -19.98 13.87 13.67
C PRO A 160 -21.22 14.77 13.91
N ALA A 161 -21.65 14.90 15.16
CA ALA A 161 -22.80 15.73 15.52
C ALA A 161 -22.49 17.23 15.30
N VAL A 162 -21.29 17.67 15.71
CA VAL A 162 -20.84 19.06 15.48
C VAL A 162 -20.72 19.36 13.99
N SER A 163 -20.16 18.43 13.21
CA SER A 163 -20.03 18.58 11.76
C SER A 163 -21.39 18.68 11.08
N GLN A 164 -22.35 17.84 11.47
CA GLN A 164 -23.72 17.90 10.94
C GLN A 164 -24.42 19.24 11.26
N ALA A 165 -24.22 19.77 12.48
CA ALA A 165 -24.75 21.07 12.86
C ALA A 165 -24.12 22.21 12.05
N LEU A 166 -22.80 22.17 11.78
CA LEU A 166 -22.14 23.13 10.91
C LEU A 166 -22.68 23.08 9.47
N ILE A 167 -22.92 21.88 8.92
CA ILE A 167 -23.54 21.69 7.61
C ILE A 167 -24.93 22.36 7.57
N GLN A 168 -25.76 22.13 8.59
CA GLN A 168 -27.10 22.74 8.64
C GLN A 168 -27.05 24.26 8.72
N LEU A 169 -26.11 24.83 9.49
CA LEU A 169 -25.91 26.28 9.57
C LEU A 169 -25.45 26.86 8.22
N LEU A 170 -24.59 26.14 7.50
CA LEU A 170 -24.14 26.49 6.15
C LEU A 170 -25.27 26.47 5.12
N GLU A 171 -26.09 25.42 5.13
CA GLU A 171 -27.28 25.32 4.28
C GLU A 171 -28.24 26.50 4.53
N GLN A 172 -28.47 26.84 5.80
CA GLN A 172 -29.27 28.01 6.18
C GLN A 172 -28.63 29.33 5.72
N ALA A 173 -27.30 29.45 5.80
CA ALA A 173 -26.59 30.65 5.35
C ALA A 173 -26.72 30.84 3.83
N HIS A 174 -26.61 29.76 3.05
CA HIS A 174 -26.84 29.79 1.60
C HIS A 174 -28.26 30.23 1.24
N LEU A 175 -29.26 29.78 1.99
CA LEU A 175 -30.66 30.11 1.72
C LEU A 175 -31.05 31.52 2.18
N ASN A 176 -30.57 31.94 3.35
CA ASN A 176 -31.11 33.09 4.07
C ASN A 176 -30.18 34.31 4.05
N ASN A 177 -28.92 34.18 3.62
CA ASN A 177 -27.94 35.27 3.60
C ASN A 177 -27.40 35.53 2.18
N PRO A 178 -28.00 36.48 1.42
CA PRO A 178 -27.57 36.79 0.06
C PRO A 178 -26.11 37.24 -0.04
N GLN A 179 -25.58 37.92 0.98
CA GLN A 179 -24.18 38.37 0.99
C GLN A 179 -23.22 37.18 1.13
N PHE A 180 -23.53 36.24 2.03
CA PHE A 180 -22.77 35.00 2.15
C PHE A 180 -22.77 34.23 0.84
N HIS A 181 -23.94 34.04 0.23
CA HIS A 181 -24.05 33.30 -1.03
C HIS A 181 -23.20 33.93 -2.14
N GLN A 182 -23.23 35.26 -2.28
CA GLN A 182 -22.40 35.98 -3.25
C GLN A 182 -20.90 35.78 -2.99
N GLN A 183 -20.46 35.90 -1.73
CA GLN A 183 -19.05 35.72 -1.37
C GLN A 183 -18.60 34.27 -1.55
N ALA A 184 -19.44 33.29 -1.21
CA ALA A 184 -19.18 31.88 -1.40
C ALA A 184 -19.03 31.54 -2.90
N GLN A 185 -19.86 32.12 -3.76
CA GLN A 185 -19.71 31.98 -5.22
C GLN A 185 -18.41 32.62 -5.74
N GLN A 186 -18.00 33.76 -5.20
CA GLN A 186 -16.72 34.39 -5.54
C GLN A 186 -15.52 33.51 -5.15
N PHE A 187 -15.58 32.92 -3.94
CA PHE A 187 -14.58 31.99 -3.47
C PHE A 187 -14.57 30.68 -4.28
N LEU A 188 -15.74 30.14 -4.64
CA LEU A 188 -15.85 29.01 -5.55
C LEU A 188 -15.17 29.29 -6.90
N ALA A 189 -15.44 30.46 -7.49
CA ALA A 189 -14.80 30.86 -8.75
C ALA A 189 -13.27 31.03 -8.61
N LEU A 190 -12.78 31.41 -7.42
CA LEU A 190 -11.35 31.45 -7.10
C LEU A 190 -10.75 30.04 -7.05
N CYS A 191 -11.39 29.12 -6.32
CA CYS A 191 -10.96 27.72 -6.25
C CYS A 191 -10.99 27.06 -7.63
N GLN A 192 -12.03 27.29 -8.44
CA GLN A 192 -12.13 26.72 -9.79
C GLN A 192 -11.01 27.20 -10.73
N ARG A 193 -10.55 28.44 -10.54
CA ARG A 193 -9.40 28.99 -11.29
C ARG A 193 -8.06 28.41 -10.84
N SER A 194 -7.92 28.03 -9.56
CA SER A 194 -6.65 27.56 -8.99
C SER A 194 -6.52 26.04 -8.97
N ILE A 195 -7.61 25.32 -8.74
CA ILE A 195 -7.65 23.86 -8.52
C ILE A 195 -8.27 23.13 -9.71
N GLY A 196 -9.21 23.76 -10.41
CA GLY A 196 -9.87 23.19 -11.59
C GLY A 196 -11.40 23.27 -11.54
N GLN A 197 -12.03 23.07 -12.70
CA GLN A 197 -13.49 23.24 -12.88
C GLN A 197 -14.33 22.18 -12.15
N ASN A 198 -13.72 21.10 -11.67
CA ASN A 198 -14.39 20.05 -10.92
C ASN A 198 -14.75 20.48 -9.48
N VAL A 199 -14.19 21.59 -8.99
CA VAL A 199 -14.55 22.14 -7.68
C VAL A 199 -16.00 22.61 -7.70
N THR A 200 -16.77 22.19 -6.69
CA THR A 200 -18.19 22.48 -6.53
C THR A 200 -18.45 23.25 -5.23
N GLN A 201 -19.67 23.74 -5.05
CA GLN A 201 -20.06 24.43 -3.80
C GLN A 201 -19.83 23.55 -2.57
N ASN A 202 -20.12 22.25 -2.65
CA ASN A 202 -19.91 21.31 -1.54
C ASN A 202 -18.44 21.26 -1.10
N HIS A 203 -17.49 21.37 -2.05
CA HIS A 203 -16.07 21.42 -1.71
C HIS A 203 -15.70 22.70 -0.96
N VAL A 204 -16.28 23.84 -1.34
CA VAL A 204 -16.09 25.11 -0.62
C VAL A 204 -16.65 25.03 0.80
N ASP A 205 -17.85 24.46 0.95
CA ASP A 205 -18.49 24.28 2.25
C ASP A 205 -17.65 23.34 3.13
N GLU A 206 -17.09 22.27 2.57
CA GLU A 206 -16.17 21.38 3.27
C GLU A 206 -14.88 22.09 3.71
N MET A 207 -14.26 22.88 2.83
CA MET A 207 -13.07 23.68 3.18
C MET A 207 -13.36 24.64 4.34
N LEU A 208 -14.55 25.23 4.39
CA LEU A 208 -14.97 26.12 5.46
C LEU A 208 -15.17 25.38 6.79
N ILE A 209 -15.79 24.20 6.76
CA ILE A 209 -15.92 23.35 7.96
C ILE A 209 -14.53 22.93 8.48
N GLN A 210 -13.64 22.49 7.58
CA GLN A 210 -12.28 22.12 7.95
C GLN A 210 -11.53 23.31 8.57
N HIS A 211 -11.66 24.52 8.00
CA HIS A 211 -11.08 25.74 8.57
C HIS A 211 -11.60 26.01 9.99
N ILE A 212 -12.91 25.98 10.20
CA ILE A 212 -13.54 26.24 11.51
C ILE A 212 -13.04 25.25 12.57
N LEU A 213 -13.02 23.97 12.23
CA LEU A 213 -12.67 22.90 13.16
C LEU A 213 -11.18 22.87 13.53
N THR A 214 -10.31 23.38 12.65
CA THR A 214 -8.86 23.36 12.85
C THR A 214 -8.25 24.67 13.32
N ASP A 215 -8.97 25.79 13.21
CA ASP A 215 -8.52 27.11 13.70
C ASP A 215 -8.07 27.07 15.16
N GLN A 216 -8.83 26.42 16.05
CA GLN A 216 -8.44 26.31 17.46
C GLN A 216 -7.17 25.46 17.67
N ILE A 217 -6.98 24.43 16.84
CA ILE A 217 -5.81 23.55 16.90
C ILE A 217 -4.56 24.35 16.48
N PHE A 218 -4.63 25.09 15.38
CA PHE A 218 -3.48 25.88 14.91
C PHE A 218 -3.10 27.00 15.87
N ARG A 219 -4.08 27.71 16.43
CA ARG A 219 -3.83 28.73 17.46
C ARG A 219 -3.22 28.15 18.74
N ALA A 220 -3.59 26.92 19.08
CA ALA A 220 -3.03 26.20 20.24
C ALA A 220 -1.57 25.82 20.03
N VAL A 221 -1.20 25.37 18.82
CA VAL A 221 0.14 24.89 18.51
C VAL A 221 1.10 26.02 18.13
N PHE A 222 0.59 27.07 17.48
CA PHE A 222 1.36 28.24 17.01
C PHE A 222 0.75 29.55 17.54
N PRO A 223 0.81 29.80 18.86
CA PRO A 223 0.18 30.96 19.48
C PRO A 223 0.77 32.31 19.00
N ASP A 224 2.05 32.32 18.63
CA ASP A 224 2.76 33.51 18.17
C ASP A 224 2.64 33.75 16.65
N SER A 225 1.92 32.88 15.94
CA SER A 225 1.78 32.98 14.48
C SER A 225 0.72 34.00 14.08
N ASN A 226 1.07 34.87 13.13
CA ASN A 226 0.12 35.77 12.47
C ASN A 226 -0.63 35.10 11.29
N PHE A 227 -0.47 33.79 11.09
CA PHE A 227 -1.00 33.05 9.93
C PHE A 227 -2.45 33.38 9.59
N HIS A 228 -3.37 33.31 10.56
CA HIS A 228 -4.79 33.58 10.33
C HIS A 228 -5.12 35.04 9.98
N ARG A 229 -4.18 35.97 10.18
CA ARG A 229 -4.34 37.39 9.86
C ARG A 229 -3.69 37.78 8.54
N GLU A 230 -2.65 37.05 8.13
CA GLU A 230 -1.80 37.43 6.99
C GLU A 230 -1.95 36.47 5.80
N ASN A 231 -2.26 35.19 6.02
CA ASN A 231 -2.43 34.24 4.92
C ASN A 231 -3.71 34.55 4.12
N HIS A 232 -3.57 34.86 2.83
CA HIS A 232 -4.65 35.29 1.96
C HIS A 232 -5.85 34.31 1.90
N LEU A 233 -5.61 32.99 1.91
CA LEU A 233 -6.69 31.99 1.91
C LEU A 233 -7.38 31.91 3.27
N ALA A 234 -6.61 31.91 4.37
CA ALA A 234 -7.17 31.90 5.71
C ALA A 234 -8.04 33.14 5.96
N VAL A 235 -7.60 34.31 5.49
CA VAL A 235 -8.38 35.56 5.56
C VAL A 235 -9.66 35.44 4.73
N SER A 236 -9.56 34.98 3.48
CA SER A 236 -10.72 34.84 2.58
C SER A 236 -11.78 33.89 3.14
N ILE A 237 -11.37 32.74 3.68
CA ILE A 237 -12.29 31.77 4.31
C ILE A 237 -12.85 32.32 5.62
N GLY A 238 -12.04 33.03 6.41
CA GLY A 238 -12.48 33.67 7.66
C GLY A 238 -13.54 34.76 7.46
N GLU A 239 -13.54 35.45 6.32
CA GLU A 239 -14.62 36.39 5.97
C GLU A 239 -15.95 35.67 5.66
N LEU A 240 -15.91 34.45 5.10
CA LEU A 240 -17.11 33.64 4.89
C LEU A 240 -17.72 33.14 6.20
N GLU A 241 -16.86 32.62 7.10
CA GLU A 241 -17.25 32.13 8.43
C GLU A 241 -18.09 33.17 9.19
N LYS A 242 -17.65 34.41 9.11
CA LYS A 242 -18.25 35.58 9.72
C LYS A 242 -19.73 35.77 9.36
N TYR A 243 -20.28 35.26 8.26
CA TYR A 243 -21.68 35.54 7.92
C TYR A 243 -22.70 34.66 8.67
N PHE A 244 -22.28 33.52 9.20
CA PHE A 244 -23.20 32.55 9.82
C PHE A 244 -22.71 32.01 11.16
N PHE A 245 -21.41 32.14 11.46
CA PHE A 245 -20.79 31.52 12.63
C PHE A 245 -20.12 32.56 13.54
N ARG A 246 -20.94 33.29 14.32
CA ARG A 246 -20.48 34.32 15.28
C ARG A 246 -21.13 34.18 16.66
N GLY A 247 -20.52 34.82 17.66
CA GLY A 247 -21.10 35.05 18.98
C GLY A 247 -21.48 33.77 19.71
N GLU A 248 -22.73 33.72 20.19
CA GLU A 248 -23.26 32.62 21.00
C GLU A 248 -23.32 31.29 20.25
N THR A 249 -23.64 31.31 18.94
CA THR A 249 -23.70 30.11 18.09
C THR A 249 -22.36 29.38 18.04
N ARG A 250 -21.26 30.13 17.85
CA ARG A 250 -19.90 29.57 17.85
C ARG A 250 -19.57 28.95 19.21
N MET A 251 -19.83 29.70 20.28
CA MET A 251 -19.51 29.27 21.64
C MET A 251 -20.27 28.00 22.01
N ASN A 252 -21.57 27.94 21.76
CA ASN A 252 -22.40 26.78 22.11
C ASN A 252 -21.99 25.54 21.32
N LEU A 253 -21.69 25.69 20.03
CA LEU A 253 -21.34 24.55 19.19
C LEU A 253 -19.94 23.99 19.48
N LEU A 254 -18.93 24.86 19.64
CA LEU A 254 -17.55 24.43 19.89
C LEU A 254 -17.28 24.04 21.35
N LYS A 255 -18.16 24.40 22.31
CA LYS A 255 -18.03 24.03 23.73
C LYS A 255 -17.91 22.52 23.95
N HIS A 256 -18.54 21.73 23.10
CA HIS A 256 -18.46 20.27 23.11
C HIS A 256 -17.03 19.77 22.83
N LEU A 257 -16.34 20.41 21.89
CA LEU A 257 -14.97 20.06 21.47
C LEU A 257 -13.88 20.68 22.38
N GLU A 258 -14.24 21.64 23.23
CA GLU A 258 -13.32 22.36 24.11
C GLU A 258 -12.42 21.48 25.00
N PRO A 259 -12.88 20.36 25.60
CA PRO A 259 -12.02 19.50 26.40
C PRO A 259 -10.82 18.95 25.61
N TYR A 260 -11.02 18.64 24.34
CA TYR A 260 -9.95 18.16 23.46
C TYR A 260 -9.01 19.29 23.04
N PHE A 261 -9.53 20.46 22.70
CA PHE A 261 -8.69 21.63 22.41
C PHE A 261 -7.87 22.07 23.63
N ALA A 262 -8.41 21.95 24.84
CA ALA A 262 -7.68 22.19 26.07
C ALA A 262 -6.53 21.17 26.28
N ALA A 263 -6.80 19.90 26.04
CA ALA A 263 -5.78 18.85 26.09
C ALA A 263 -4.66 19.08 25.05
N ILE A 264 -5.02 19.49 23.83
CA ILE A 264 -4.05 19.90 22.79
C ILE A 264 -3.21 21.08 23.25
N ARG A 265 -3.81 22.15 23.79
CA ARG A 265 -3.06 23.33 24.29
C ARG A 265 -2.07 22.94 25.38
N GLN A 266 -2.49 22.09 26.30
CA GLN A 266 -1.63 21.61 27.39
C GLN A 266 -0.45 20.78 26.85
N ALA A 267 -0.71 19.88 25.91
CA ALA A 267 0.33 19.07 25.27
C ALA A 267 1.26 19.92 24.37
N ALA A 268 0.71 20.85 23.58
CA ALA A 268 1.49 21.74 22.73
C ALA A 268 2.40 22.67 23.53
N ALA A 269 1.99 23.13 24.72
CA ALA A 269 2.81 23.97 25.61
C ALA A 269 4.06 23.26 26.18
N SER A 270 4.17 21.93 26.03
CA SER A 270 5.39 21.17 26.37
C SER A 270 6.34 20.99 25.18
N THR A 271 5.91 21.32 23.95
CA THR A 271 6.77 21.29 22.76
C THR A 271 7.69 22.50 22.73
N VAL A 272 9.00 22.27 22.53
CA VAL A 272 10.01 23.33 22.67
C VAL A 272 10.63 23.71 21.33
N THR A 273 10.71 22.77 20.38
CA THR A 273 11.34 22.99 19.05
C THR A 273 10.34 22.89 17.89
N SER A 274 10.66 23.49 16.73
CA SER A 274 9.87 23.31 15.49
C SER A 274 9.62 21.84 15.13
N GLN A 275 10.65 21.00 15.21
CA GLN A 275 10.56 19.59 14.85
C GLN A 275 9.56 18.84 15.74
N GLU A 276 9.51 19.18 17.02
CA GLU A 276 8.57 18.61 17.97
C GLU A 276 7.14 19.09 17.71
N LYS A 277 6.94 20.38 17.42
CA LYS A 277 5.64 20.94 17.03
C LYS A 277 5.11 20.28 15.76
N GLN A 278 5.97 20.03 14.78
CA GLN A 278 5.61 19.32 13.54
C GLN A 278 5.15 17.90 13.82
N THR A 279 5.91 17.14 14.63
CA THR A 279 5.58 15.76 14.96
C THR A 279 4.25 15.68 15.71
N PHE A 280 4.03 16.59 16.64
CA PHE A 280 2.77 16.76 17.37
C PHE A 280 1.60 17.03 16.41
N LEU A 281 1.74 18.04 15.55
CA LEU A 281 0.70 18.44 14.61
C LEU A 281 0.37 17.33 13.62
N LYS A 282 1.37 16.57 13.18
CA LYS A 282 1.20 15.41 12.31
C LYS A 282 0.26 14.38 12.93
N GLN A 283 0.44 14.06 14.21
CA GLN A 283 -0.39 13.10 14.94
C GLN A 283 -1.80 13.64 15.20
N VAL A 284 -1.93 14.89 15.67
CA VAL A 284 -3.24 15.53 15.89
C VAL A 284 -4.06 15.57 14.60
N TYR A 285 -3.38 15.82 13.47
CA TYR A 285 -3.99 15.82 12.15
C TYR A 285 -4.44 14.43 11.69
N GLU A 286 -3.62 13.39 11.87
CA GLU A 286 -4.01 12.00 11.58
C GLU A 286 -5.27 11.59 12.37
N ASP A 287 -5.28 11.89 13.66
CA ASP A 287 -6.42 11.61 14.55
C ASP A 287 -7.67 12.38 14.09
N PHE A 288 -7.53 13.66 13.72
CA PHE A 288 -8.62 14.52 13.24
C PHE A 288 -9.25 14.00 11.95
N TYR A 289 -8.45 13.68 10.92
CA TYR A 289 -8.97 13.24 9.62
C TYR A 289 -9.66 11.89 9.68
N THR A 290 -9.06 10.95 10.42
CA THR A 290 -9.63 9.61 10.61
C THR A 290 -11.04 9.70 11.20
N ALA A 291 -11.30 10.72 12.02
CA ALA A 291 -12.58 10.97 12.65
C ALA A 291 -13.57 11.75 11.78
N TYR A 292 -13.10 12.85 11.17
CA TYR A 292 -13.94 13.83 10.49
C TYR A 292 -14.51 13.27 9.19
N ASN A 293 -13.66 12.65 8.37
CA ASN A 293 -14.07 12.12 7.07
C ASN A 293 -13.30 10.84 6.76
N PRO A 294 -13.72 9.67 7.30
CA PRO A 294 -13.04 8.40 7.08
C PRO A 294 -12.94 8.01 5.60
N LYS A 295 -13.93 8.43 4.78
CA LYS A 295 -13.96 8.16 3.34
C LYS A 295 -12.91 8.96 2.58
N ASP A 296 -12.75 10.24 2.90
CA ASP A 296 -11.71 11.07 2.28
C ASP A 296 -10.33 10.87 2.92
N ALA A 297 -10.24 10.41 4.17
CA ALA A 297 -8.98 9.95 4.76
C ALA A 297 -8.39 8.77 3.98
N ASP A 298 -9.23 7.81 3.55
CA ASP A 298 -8.83 6.70 2.67
C ASP A 298 -8.50 7.18 1.23
N LYS A 299 -9.19 8.22 0.74
CA LYS A 299 -8.96 8.82 -0.59
C LYS A 299 -7.67 9.65 -0.68
N LEU A 300 -7.35 10.40 0.37
CA LEU A 300 -6.18 11.28 0.46
C LEU A 300 -4.91 10.52 0.85
N GLY A 301 -5.04 9.36 1.50
CA GLY A 301 -3.92 8.46 1.77
C GLY A 301 -2.74 9.17 2.45
N ILE A 302 -3.02 10.07 3.39
CA ILE A 302 -2.03 10.97 3.98
C ILE A 302 -1.10 10.15 4.87
N VAL A 303 0.01 9.72 4.29
CA VAL A 303 1.08 9.03 5.00
C VAL A 303 2.30 9.92 4.96
N TYR A 304 2.75 10.36 6.14
CA TYR A 304 3.91 11.22 6.23
C TYR A 304 5.16 10.54 5.72
N THR A 305 5.89 11.26 4.87
CA THR A 305 7.18 10.82 4.36
C THR A 305 8.19 10.71 5.51
N PRO A 306 8.89 9.57 5.67
CA PRO A 306 9.95 9.42 6.65
C PRO A 306 11.06 10.46 6.45
N GLN A 307 11.48 11.11 7.53
CA GLN A 307 12.49 12.17 7.47
C GLN A 307 13.84 11.67 6.92
N GLU A 308 14.20 10.41 7.20
CA GLU A 308 15.42 9.78 6.68
C GLU A 308 15.41 9.70 5.15
N ALA A 309 14.26 9.41 4.55
CA ALA A 309 14.13 9.37 3.09
C ALA A 309 14.21 10.78 2.48
N VAL A 310 13.57 11.77 3.12
CA VAL A 310 13.60 13.17 2.69
C VAL A 310 15.04 13.71 2.69
N ARG A 311 15.77 13.52 3.79
CA ARG A 311 17.18 13.95 3.90
C ARG A 311 18.11 13.23 2.92
N PHE A 312 17.86 11.94 2.66
CA PHE A 312 18.58 11.19 1.64
C PHE A 312 18.36 11.79 0.24
N ILE A 313 17.12 12.17 -0.09
CA ILE A 313 16.79 12.83 -1.37
C ILE A 313 17.47 14.19 -1.47
N ILE A 314 17.36 15.04 -0.45
CA ILE A 314 17.95 16.40 -0.47
C ILE A 314 19.46 16.34 -0.67
N SER A 315 20.16 15.53 0.13
CA SER A 315 21.61 15.36 0.00
C SER A 315 22.02 14.72 -1.34
N GLY A 316 21.23 13.80 -1.87
CA GLY A 316 21.45 13.22 -3.18
C GLY A 316 21.29 14.23 -4.32
N CYS A 317 20.27 15.09 -4.26
CA CYS A 317 20.08 16.17 -5.22
C CYS A 317 21.21 17.21 -5.17
N ASP A 318 21.68 17.56 -3.98
CA ASP A 318 22.81 18.48 -3.79
C ASP A 318 24.10 17.94 -4.41
N TRP A 319 24.39 16.66 -4.15
CA TRP A 319 25.51 16.00 -4.80
C TRP A 319 25.36 15.96 -6.33
N LEU A 320 24.21 15.52 -6.86
CA LEU A 320 23.98 15.43 -8.30
C LEU A 320 24.02 16.81 -8.98
N ALA A 321 23.54 17.86 -8.33
CA ALA A 321 23.64 19.23 -8.83
C ALA A 321 25.11 19.65 -8.94
N ARG A 322 25.95 19.29 -7.97
CA ARG A 322 27.39 19.55 -8.02
C ARG A 322 28.06 18.80 -9.17
N GLU A 323 27.81 17.49 -9.28
CA GLU A 323 28.46 16.65 -10.31
C GLU A 323 28.08 17.06 -11.73
N HIS A 324 26.80 17.37 -11.98
CA HIS A 324 26.33 17.61 -13.34
C HIS A 324 26.28 19.09 -13.71
N PHE A 325 26.08 19.98 -12.75
CA PHE A 325 25.77 21.38 -12.98
C PHE A 325 26.75 22.36 -12.33
N ASP A 326 27.75 21.87 -11.58
CA ASP A 326 28.74 22.67 -10.85
C ASP A 326 28.09 23.69 -9.90
N LYS A 327 27.02 23.26 -9.23
CA LYS A 327 26.23 24.07 -8.29
C LYS A 327 25.76 23.23 -7.09
N PHE A 328 25.71 23.84 -5.92
CA PHE A 328 24.98 23.34 -4.76
C PHE A 328 23.51 23.75 -4.84
N LEU A 329 22.62 23.06 -4.12
CA LEU A 329 21.20 23.40 -4.10
C LEU A 329 20.95 24.83 -3.62
N ILE A 330 21.82 25.35 -2.75
CA ILE A 330 21.71 26.70 -2.20
C ILE A 330 22.15 27.79 -3.17
N ASP A 331 22.85 27.46 -4.26
CA ASP A 331 23.38 28.45 -5.21
C ASP A 331 22.28 29.11 -6.04
N LYS A 332 22.58 30.30 -6.57
CA LYS A 332 21.66 31.07 -7.42
C LYS A 332 21.26 30.31 -8.69
N ASP A 333 20.06 30.61 -9.19
CA ASP A 333 19.45 30.03 -10.41
C ASP A 333 19.24 28.52 -10.36
N LEU A 334 19.20 27.94 -9.16
CA LEU A 334 18.81 26.54 -8.94
C LEU A 334 17.51 26.50 -8.15
N ASP A 335 16.41 26.93 -8.78
CA ASP A 335 15.09 26.91 -8.19
C ASP A 335 14.63 25.47 -7.92
N ILE A 336 13.97 25.28 -6.78
CA ILE A 336 13.51 23.97 -6.29
C ILE A 336 12.00 24.00 -6.14
N LEU A 337 11.32 22.96 -6.63
CA LEU A 337 9.88 22.79 -6.48
C LEU A 337 9.52 21.47 -5.83
N ASP A 338 8.64 21.54 -4.82
CA ASP A 338 7.84 20.41 -4.37
C ASP A 338 6.41 20.49 -4.95
N PRO A 339 6.05 19.67 -5.95
CA PRO A 339 4.78 19.80 -6.66
C PRO A 339 3.56 19.27 -5.87
N CYS A 340 3.78 18.63 -4.72
CA CYS A 340 2.75 18.01 -3.90
C CYS A 340 3.25 17.93 -2.45
N THR A 341 3.35 19.10 -1.80
CA THR A 341 4.18 19.23 -0.60
C THR A 341 3.57 18.61 0.65
N GLY A 342 2.27 18.31 0.64
CA GLY A 342 1.55 17.79 1.79
C GLY A 342 1.69 18.76 2.95
N THR A 343 2.40 18.35 4.01
CA THR A 343 2.67 19.17 5.19
C THR A 343 3.97 19.96 5.15
N GLY A 344 4.61 20.10 3.98
CA GLY A 344 5.81 20.90 3.78
C GLY A 344 7.12 20.20 4.16
N THR A 345 7.11 18.88 4.36
CA THR A 345 8.26 18.15 4.97
C THR A 345 9.54 18.30 4.14
N PHE A 346 9.48 18.21 2.81
CA PHE A 346 10.67 18.41 1.97
C PHE A 346 11.23 19.83 2.09
N ILE A 347 10.36 20.85 2.12
CA ILE A 347 10.80 22.25 2.23
C ILE A 347 11.39 22.51 3.61
N VAL A 348 10.79 22.00 4.67
CA VAL A 348 11.32 22.10 6.04
C VAL A 348 12.73 21.50 6.15
N ASP A 349 12.91 20.24 5.73
CA ASP A 349 14.22 19.58 5.82
C ASP A 349 15.25 20.25 4.89
N LEU A 350 14.81 20.87 3.79
CA LEU A 350 15.69 21.65 2.91
C LEU A 350 16.19 22.92 3.59
N LEU A 351 15.33 23.64 4.31
CA LEU A 351 15.76 24.80 5.11
C LEU A 351 16.71 24.37 6.23
N ASP A 352 16.43 23.26 6.92
CA ASP A 352 17.29 22.72 7.97
C ASP A 352 18.67 22.29 7.43
N PHE A 353 18.70 21.70 6.23
CA PHE A 353 19.94 21.36 5.51
C PHE A 353 20.83 22.59 5.27
N TRP A 354 20.25 23.79 5.18
CA TRP A 354 20.97 25.06 4.98
C TRP A 354 21.12 25.91 6.24
N ARG A 355 20.81 25.39 7.44
CA ARG A 355 20.79 26.14 8.71
C ARG A 355 22.02 27.04 8.96
N GLY A 356 23.21 26.67 8.46
CA GLY A 356 24.44 27.46 8.60
C GLY A 356 24.67 28.58 7.58
N GLN A 357 23.78 28.77 6.59
CA GLN A 357 24.00 29.63 5.41
C GLN A 357 22.92 30.72 5.29
N HIS A 358 22.78 31.56 6.32
CA HIS A 358 21.61 32.43 6.50
C HIS A 358 21.31 33.36 5.32
N GLN A 359 22.31 34.01 4.73
CA GLN A 359 22.09 35.00 3.65
C GLN A 359 21.50 34.34 2.39
N ASP A 360 22.08 33.23 1.97
CA ASP A 360 21.59 32.49 0.80
C ASP A 360 20.28 31.78 1.08
N LEU A 361 20.07 31.29 2.31
CA LEU A 361 18.80 30.72 2.75
C LEU A 361 17.67 31.75 2.65
N MET A 362 17.88 32.99 3.12
CA MET A 362 16.89 34.07 3.01
C MET A 362 16.51 34.37 1.55
N ARG A 363 17.49 34.42 0.65
CA ARG A 363 17.24 34.56 -0.81
C ARG A 363 16.44 33.37 -1.35
N LYS A 364 16.85 32.15 -1.02
CA LYS A 364 16.18 30.91 -1.46
C LYS A 364 14.72 30.90 -1.02
N PHE A 365 14.48 31.10 0.27
CA PHE A 365 13.15 31.15 0.87
C PHE A 365 12.24 32.20 0.21
N ALA A 366 12.77 33.39 -0.09
CA ALA A 366 11.99 34.47 -0.64
C ALA A 366 11.65 34.31 -2.14
N GLN A 367 12.47 33.61 -2.94
CA GLN A 367 12.39 33.73 -4.40
C GLN A 367 12.59 32.44 -5.21
N GLU A 368 13.25 31.41 -4.67
CA GLU A 368 13.76 30.27 -5.45
C GLU A 368 13.34 28.91 -4.88
N VAL A 369 12.62 28.87 -3.76
CA VAL A 369 12.01 27.66 -3.21
C VAL A 369 10.50 27.75 -3.39
N HIS A 370 9.94 26.74 -4.03
CA HIS A 370 8.54 26.70 -4.47
C HIS A 370 7.87 25.42 -3.97
N ALA A 371 6.58 25.51 -3.68
CA ALA A 371 5.78 24.35 -3.30
C ALA A 371 4.33 24.49 -3.78
N ASN A 372 3.67 23.37 -4.04
CA ASN A 372 2.26 23.33 -4.42
C ASN A 372 1.49 22.36 -3.53
N GLU A 373 0.25 22.70 -3.20
CA GLU A 373 -0.68 21.81 -2.49
C GLU A 373 -2.13 22.06 -2.94
N VAL A 374 -2.92 20.98 -3.00
CA VAL A 374 -4.32 20.99 -3.45
C VAL A 374 -5.30 20.88 -2.27
N SER A 375 -4.87 20.32 -1.15
CA SER A 375 -5.64 20.21 0.09
C SER A 375 -5.48 21.46 0.95
N ILE A 376 -6.58 22.14 1.30
CA ILE A 376 -6.54 23.40 2.06
C ILE A 376 -5.84 23.22 3.41
N LEU A 377 -6.08 22.09 4.08
CA LEU A 377 -5.56 21.89 5.42
C LEU A 377 -4.10 21.48 5.41
N SER A 378 -3.69 20.69 4.42
CA SER A 378 -2.29 20.37 4.18
C SER A 378 -1.50 21.64 3.82
N TYR A 379 -2.09 22.51 2.99
CA TYR A 379 -1.54 23.82 2.64
C TYR A 379 -1.32 24.70 3.90
N TYR A 380 -2.30 24.80 4.81
CA TYR A 380 -2.14 25.54 6.08
C TYR A 380 -1.00 24.99 6.93
N ILE A 381 -0.92 23.67 7.06
CA ILE A 381 0.14 23.01 7.83
C ILE A 381 1.51 23.26 7.21
N ALA A 382 1.62 23.18 5.89
CA ALA A 382 2.85 23.45 5.17
C ALA A 382 3.33 24.89 5.41
N CYS A 383 2.46 25.90 5.27
CA CYS A 383 2.78 27.29 5.59
C CYS A 383 3.35 27.43 7.01
N LEU A 384 2.60 26.96 8.01
CA LEU A 384 2.99 27.07 9.43
C LEU A 384 4.33 26.39 9.72
N ASN A 385 4.54 25.17 9.19
CA ASN A 385 5.76 24.42 9.40
C ASN A 385 6.97 25.08 8.73
N ILE A 386 6.81 25.56 7.49
CA ILE A 386 7.88 26.18 6.72
C ILE A 386 8.28 27.53 7.35
N GLU A 387 7.31 28.37 7.67
CA GLU A 387 7.53 29.70 8.27
C GLU A 387 8.12 29.61 9.68
N GLN A 388 7.63 28.69 10.51
CA GLN A 388 8.18 28.47 11.84
C GLN A 388 9.63 27.94 11.76
N THR A 389 9.91 27.01 10.84
CA THR A 389 11.27 26.48 10.65
C THR A 389 12.23 27.59 10.20
N PHE A 390 11.79 28.45 9.28
CA PHE A 390 12.55 29.61 8.85
C PHE A 390 12.83 30.57 10.02
N TYR A 391 11.83 30.86 10.84
CA TYR A 391 11.98 31.67 12.04
C TYR A 391 12.98 31.06 13.02
N ASP A 392 12.89 29.76 13.30
CA ASP A 392 13.80 29.06 14.22
C ASP A 392 15.26 29.04 13.73
N ILE A 393 15.50 29.14 12.42
CA ILE A 393 16.84 29.21 11.84
C ILE A 393 17.37 30.65 11.85
N THR A 394 16.53 31.62 11.47
CA THR A 394 16.98 32.99 11.15
C THR A 394 16.70 34.01 12.26
N ASN A 395 15.84 33.69 13.22
CA ASN A 395 15.20 34.60 14.17
C ASN A 395 14.43 35.75 13.51
N GLN A 396 13.99 35.58 12.26
CA GLN A 396 13.20 36.55 11.51
C GLN A 396 11.95 35.87 10.99
N TRP A 397 10.80 36.48 11.25
CA TRP A 397 9.54 35.97 10.69
C TRP A 397 9.36 36.54 9.28
N GLN A 398 9.01 35.65 8.34
CA GLN A 398 8.67 36.01 6.98
C GLN A 398 7.65 35.01 6.44
N GLU A 399 6.59 35.51 5.80
CA GLU A 399 5.63 34.68 5.08
C GLU A 399 6.30 33.90 3.93
N PHE A 400 5.94 32.62 3.79
CA PHE A 400 6.44 31.79 2.69
C PHE A 400 5.61 31.97 1.41
N LYS A 401 6.03 32.92 0.57
CA LYS A 401 5.34 33.24 -0.71
C LYS A 401 5.52 32.19 -1.80
N GLY A 402 6.43 31.23 -1.62
CA GLY A 402 6.72 30.17 -2.58
C GLY A 402 5.67 29.06 -2.65
N LEU A 403 4.76 28.97 -1.67
CA LEU A 403 3.70 27.97 -1.62
C LEU A 403 2.43 28.45 -2.33
N CYS A 404 1.97 27.68 -3.31
CA CYS A 404 0.75 27.92 -4.09
C CYS A 404 -0.34 26.90 -3.73
N PHE A 405 -1.58 27.37 -3.60
CA PHE A 405 -2.75 26.49 -3.49
C PHE A 405 -3.27 26.19 -4.89
N VAL A 406 -2.87 25.05 -5.45
CA VAL A 406 -3.04 24.74 -6.86
C VAL A 406 -3.10 23.23 -7.06
N ASN A 407 -3.90 22.80 -8.04
CA ASN A 407 -3.82 21.44 -8.54
C ASN A 407 -2.70 21.35 -9.58
N THR A 408 -1.53 20.83 -9.17
CA THR A 408 -0.34 20.78 -10.03
C THR A 408 -0.58 20.06 -11.35
N LEU A 409 -1.39 18.98 -11.37
CA LEU A 409 -1.63 18.20 -12.58
C LEU A 409 -2.50 18.92 -13.62
N ASP A 410 -3.30 19.91 -13.20
CA ASP A 410 -4.04 20.81 -14.08
C ASP A 410 -3.26 22.10 -14.41
N ASN A 411 -2.21 22.42 -13.63
CA ASN A 411 -1.30 23.52 -13.92
C ASN A 411 -0.26 23.14 -14.97
N VAL A 412 -0.70 23.18 -16.23
CA VAL A 412 0.08 22.88 -17.43
C VAL A 412 0.12 24.10 -18.37
N GLY A 413 1.11 24.20 -19.25
CA GLY A 413 1.25 25.35 -20.17
C GLY A 413 2.31 26.39 -19.77
N PHE A 414 3.19 26.05 -18.83
CA PHE A 414 4.38 26.83 -18.46
C PHE A 414 5.36 27.09 -19.62
N GLU A 415 5.22 26.42 -20.78
CA GLU A 415 6.01 26.70 -21.98
C GLU A 415 5.40 27.79 -22.88
N GLN A 416 4.07 27.99 -22.87
CA GLN A 416 3.38 28.97 -23.73
C GLN A 416 3.67 30.42 -23.32
N THR A 417 4.06 30.63 -22.06
CA THR A 417 4.54 31.93 -21.55
C THR A 417 5.89 32.35 -22.13
N HIS A 418 6.66 31.44 -22.74
CA HIS A 418 7.90 31.79 -23.46
C HIS A 418 7.67 32.22 -24.92
N LYS A 419 6.47 31.99 -25.48
CA LYS A 419 6.08 32.45 -26.82
C LYS A 419 4.66 33.03 -26.79
N GLY A 420 4.57 34.28 -26.31
CA GLY A 420 3.46 35.21 -26.51
C GLY A 420 2.06 34.63 -26.76
N GLY A 421 1.25 34.56 -25.70
CA GLY A 421 -0.19 34.25 -25.72
C GLY A 421 -0.50 33.21 -24.64
N ILE A 422 -1.29 33.48 -23.59
CA ILE A 422 -2.66 33.98 -23.61
C ILE A 422 -2.85 35.15 -22.61
N ASN A 423 -3.50 36.21 -23.11
CA ASN A 423 -4.06 37.42 -22.48
C ASN A 423 -4.58 37.18 -21.04
N ASP A 424 -4.31 38.02 -20.05
CA ASP A 424 -4.65 39.45 -19.94
C ASP A 424 -6.10 39.76 -20.41
N LEU A 425 -7.06 39.05 -19.82
CA LEU A 425 -8.46 39.46 -19.79
C LEU A 425 -8.93 39.43 -18.33
N PHE A 426 -9.60 40.51 -17.90
CA PHE A 426 -10.24 40.76 -16.57
C PHE A 426 -9.25 41.22 -15.48
N GLY A 427 -9.28 42.45 -14.94
CA GLY A 427 -10.41 43.32 -14.64
C GLY A 427 -10.62 43.41 -13.11
N SER A 428 -9.80 44.22 -12.43
CA SER A 428 -10.04 44.83 -11.10
C SER A 428 -10.38 43.94 -9.88
N LEU A 429 -9.71 42.80 -9.68
CA LEU A 429 -9.53 42.12 -8.36
C LEU A 429 -8.47 41.00 -8.53
N THR A 430 -7.18 41.30 -8.35
CA THR A 430 -6.13 40.27 -8.41
C THR A 430 -6.05 39.53 -7.08
N ASP A 431 -6.43 38.25 -7.10
CA ASP A 431 -6.19 37.29 -6.02
C ASP A 431 -4.69 37.02 -5.88
N GLU A 432 -4.18 37.04 -4.64
CA GLU A 432 -2.79 36.83 -4.32
C GLU A 432 -2.31 35.41 -4.70
N ASN A 433 -3.14 34.37 -4.52
CA ASN A 433 -2.77 33.01 -4.89
C ASN A 433 -2.45 32.91 -6.39
N HIS A 434 -3.29 33.54 -7.21
CA HIS A 434 -3.10 33.56 -8.66
C HIS A 434 -1.80 34.25 -9.06
N LEU A 435 -1.42 35.34 -8.39
CA LEU A 435 -0.14 36.02 -8.62
C LEU A 435 1.05 35.11 -8.26
N ARG A 436 0.95 34.33 -7.18
CA ARG A 436 1.97 33.34 -6.80
C ARG A 436 2.11 32.25 -7.87
N ILE A 437 1.01 31.69 -8.35
CA ILE A 437 1.00 30.67 -9.42
C ILE A 437 1.63 31.23 -10.70
N GLN A 438 1.25 32.44 -11.13
CA GLN A 438 1.83 33.09 -12.30
C GLN A 438 3.34 33.35 -12.14
N ALA A 439 3.76 33.77 -10.95
CA ALA A 439 5.18 33.99 -10.66
C ALA A 439 5.97 32.68 -10.72
N GLN A 440 5.46 31.60 -10.11
CA GLN A 440 6.07 30.27 -10.14
C GLN A 440 6.15 29.72 -11.57
N ASN A 441 5.09 29.86 -12.37
CA ASN A 441 5.06 29.37 -13.76
C ASN A 441 6.07 30.06 -14.68
N LYS A 442 6.48 31.30 -14.36
CA LYS A 442 7.53 32.04 -15.09
C LYS A 442 8.96 31.61 -14.72
N ARG A 443 9.15 30.87 -13.62
CA ARG A 443 10.47 30.42 -13.16
C ARG A 443 10.98 29.22 -13.95
N LYS A 444 12.28 29.15 -14.14
CA LYS A 444 12.96 27.93 -14.59
C LYS A 444 13.28 27.09 -13.35
N ILE A 445 12.78 25.87 -13.29
CA ILE A 445 12.85 25.00 -12.10
C ILE A 445 13.68 23.76 -12.44
N PRO A 446 15.01 23.79 -12.24
CA PRO A 446 15.90 22.67 -12.56
C PRO A 446 15.87 21.55 -11.52
N VAL A 447 15.21 21.71 -10.36
CA VAL A 447 15.14 20.66 -9.33
C VAL A 447 13.70 20.48 -8.89
N ILE A 448 13.17 19.26 -9.04
CA ILE A 448 11.84 18.89 -8.59
C ILE A 448 11.97 17.72 -7.62
N ILE A 449 11.52 17.91 -6.37
CA ILE A 449 11.60 16.91 -5.29
C ILE A 449 10.22 16.62 -4.74
N GLY A 450 10.01 15.50 -4.04
CA GLY A 450 8.72 15.24 -3.37
C GLY A 450 8.38 13.77 -3.14
N ASN A 451 7.14 13.57 -2.67
CA ASN A 451 6.50 12.26 -2.52
C ASN A 451 5.10 12.30 -3.18
N PRO A 452 4.99 12.01 -4.49
CA PRO A 452 3.71 12.02 -5.19
C PRO A 452 2.71 10.99 -4.65
N PRO A 453 1.39 11.26 -4.66
CA PRO A 453 0.38 10.35 -4.13
C PRO A 453 0.27 9.02 -4.90
N TYR A 454 -0.16 7.94 -4.21
CA TYR A 454 -0.32 6.59 -4.78
C TYR A 454 -1.79 6.19 -4.84
N ASN A 455 -2.44 6.36 -5.99
CA ASN A 455 -3.83 5.98 -6.17
C ASN A 455 -4.13 5.62 -7.64
N ALA A 456 -4.18 4.32 -7.96
CA ALA A 456 -4.48 3.85 -9.31
C ALA A 456 -5.99 3.70 -9.59
N LYS A 457 -6.79 3.37 -8.57
CA LYS A 457 -8.21 2.99 -8.71
C LYS A 457 -8.91 2.99 -7.37
N GLN A 458 -10.21 3.27 -7.39
CA GLN A 458 -11.10 3.01 -6.26
C GLN A 458 -11.07 1.52 -5.85
N GLU A 459 -11.15 1.25 -4.54
CA GLU A 459 -11.21 -0.11 -4.01
C GLU A 459 -12.58 -0.76 -4.29
N ASN A 460 -13.65 0.00 -4.10
CA ASN A 460 -15.03 -0.46 -4.29
C ASN A 460 -15.79 0.48 -5.21
N TYR A 461 -16.40 -0.09 -6.25
CA TYR A 461 -17.20 0.66 -7.22
C TYR A 461 -18.43 1.32 -6.59
N ASN A 462 -19.01 0.69 -5.56
CA ASN A 462 -20.16 1.24 -4.84
C ASN A 462 -19.80 2.54 -4.08
N PHE A 463 -18.52 2.83 -3.83
CA PHE A 463 -18.12 4.08 -3.18
C PHE A 463 -18.19 5.28 -4.12
N GLN A 464 -18.24 5.06 -5.44
CA GLN A 464 -18.30 6.11 -6.46
C GLN A 464 -17.14 7.13 -6.38
N ASN A 465 -15.95 6.65 -6.01
CA ASN A 465 -14.76 7.46 -5.71
C ASN A 465 -13.64 7.26 -6.75
N ALA A 466 -13.97 7.26 -8.04
CA ALA A 466 -12.96 7.13 -9.10
C ALA A 466 -12.03 8.36 -9.16
N ASN A 467 -10.79 8.14 -9.60
CA ASN A 467 -9.85 9.24 -9.83
C ASN A 467 -10.37 10.21 -10.90
N GLU A 468 -10.04 11.48 -10.73
CA GLU A 468 -10.33 12.51 -11.72
C GLU A 468 -9.53 12.30 -13.01
N PHE A 469 -10.08 12.85 -14.09
CA PHE A 469 -9.48 12.86 -15.41
C PHE A 469 -8.73 14.18 -15.61
N TYR A 470 -7.43 14.09 -15.92
CA TYR A 470 -6.56 15.25 -16.09
C TYR A 470 -6.22 15.37 -17.57
N GLN A 471 -7.06 16.08 -18.32
CA GLN A 471 -7.11 16.01 -19.78
C GLN A 471 -5.74 16.13 -20.47
N GLN A 472 -4.95 17.12 -20.10
CA GLN A 472 -3.69 17.41 -20.77
C GLN A 472 -2.58 16.43 -20.37
N ILE A 473 -2.41 16.15 -19.08
CA ILE A 473 -1.35 15.23 -18.63
C ILE A 473 -1.66 13.77 -18.98
N ASP A 474 -2.94 13.38 -18.96
CA ASP A 474 -3.37 12.05 -19.40
C ASP A 474 -3.12 11.88 -20.90
N GLN A 475 -3.32 12.94 -21.69
CA GLN A 475 -2.95 12.94 -23.10
C GLN A 475 -1.43 12.83 -23.30
N ARG A 476 -0.61 13.52 -22.50
CA ARG A 476 0.86 13.35 -22.51
C ARG A 476 1.28 11.92 -22.18
N ILE A 477 0.69 11.29 -21.17
CA ILE A 477 0.91 9.87 -20.85
C ILE A 477 0.51 8.98 -22.03
N LYS A 478 -0.63 9.27 -22.67
CA LYS A 478 -1.12 8.54 -23.83
C LYS A 478 -0.12 8.57 -24.99
N ASP A 479 0.40 9.76 -25.30
CA ASP A 479 1.30 10.02 -26.42
C ASP A 479 2.74 9.56 -26.17
N THR A 480 3.11 9.29 -24.92
CA THR A 480 4.45 8.84 -24.53
C THR A 480 4.42 7.39 -24.03
N TYR A 481 4.10 7.19 -22.76
CA TYR A 481 4.21 5.90 -22.07
C TYR A 481 3.31 4.82 -22.67
N ILE A 482 2.08 5.18 -23.05
CA ILE A 482 1.11 4.22 -23.60
C ILE A 482 1.39 3.92 -25.07
N TYR A 483 1.81 4.91 -25.85
CA TYR A 483 2.14 4.75 -27.26
C TYR A 483 3.32 3.80 -27.44
N GLU A 484 4.35 3.94 -26.61
CA GLU A 484 5.56 3.12 -26.64
C GLU A 484 5.44 1.78 -25.88
N GLY A 485 4.40 1.61 -25.06
CA GLY A 485 4.18 0.43 -24.24
C GLY A 485 3.33 -0.64 -24.91
N THR A 486 3.56 -1.91 -24.53
CA THR A 486 2.87 -3.08 -25.10
C THR A 486 1.71 -3.59 -24.24
N ALA A 487 1.50 -2.96 -23.07
CA ALA A 487 0.55 -3.43 -22.08
C ALA A 487 -0.92 -3.24 -22.51
N GLN A 488 -1.72 -4.30 -22.35
CA GLN A 488 -3.15 -4.27 -22.70
C GLN A 488 -4.02 -3.54 -21.66
N ASN A 489 -3.72 -3.70 -20.36
CA ASN A 489 -4.42 -2.97 -19.31
C ASN A 489 -3.60 -1.73 -18.94
N LYS A 490 -4.15 -0.56 -19.28
CA LYS A 490 -3.46 0.74 -19.17
C LYS A 490 -3.92 1.57 -17.97
N ILE A 491 -4.87 1.08 -17.17
CA ILE A 491 -5.48 1.84 -16.06
C ILE A 491 -4.41 2.31 -15.06
N VAL A 492 -3.50 1.41 -14.68
CA VAL A 492 -2.45 1.70 -13.68
C VAL A 492 -1.34 2.65 -14.19
N ILE A 493 -1.29 2.92 -15.49
CA ILE A 493 -0.37 3.93 -16.06
C ILE A 493 -0.87 5.35 -15.75
N TYR A 494 -2.16 5.51 -15.46
CA TYR A 494 -2.74 6.78 -15.01
C TYR A 494 -2.79 6.89 -13.48
N ASP A 495 -2.02 6.09 -12.75
CA ASP A 495 -1.86 6.31 -11.30
C ASP A 495 -1.24 7.70 -11.05
N MET A 496 -1.64 8.33 -9.95
CA MET A 496 -1.23 9.68 -9.56
C MET A 496 0.27 9.91 -9.67
N TYR A 497 1.09 9.03 -9.07
CA TYR A 497 2.54 9.20 -9.12
C TYR A 497 3.09 9.21 -10.56
N VAL A 498 2.49 8.45 -11.49
CA VAL A 498 2.90 8.45 -12.91
C VAL A 498 2.59 9.78 -13.58
N ARG A 499 1.44 10.38 -13.26
CA ARG A 499 1.05 11.73 -13.70
C ARG A 499 2.03 12.78 -13.20
N PHE A 500 2.43 12.70 -11.93
CA PHE A 500 3.45 13.59 -11.37
C PHE A 500 4.83 13.39 -12.01
N PHE A 501 5.26 12.15 -12.29
CA PHE A 501 6.50 11.91 -13.03
C PHE A 501 6.46 12.48 -14.45
N ARG A 502 5.35 12.30 -15.18
CA ARG A 502 5.19 12.89 -16.52
C ARG A 502 5.19 14.41 -16.45
N TRP A 503 4.47 14.99 -15.48
CA TRP A 503 4.37 16.43 -15.28
C TRP A 503 5.73 17.03 -14.92
N ALA A 504 6.45 16.41 -13.97
CA ALA A 504 7.78 16.86 -13.55
C ALA A 504 8.79 16.78 -14.71
N SER A 505 8.74 15.69 -15.50
CA SER A 505 9.62 15.52 -16.67
C SER A 505 9.38 16.60 -17.73
N ASP A 506 8.12 17.01 -17.93
CA ASP A 506 7.75 18.11 -18.82
C ASP A 506 8.13 19.48 -18.21
N ARG A 507 7.94 19.68 -16.90
CA ARG A 507 8.22 20.94 -16.18
C ARG A 507 9.71 21.28 -16.05
N LEU A 508 10.56 20.25 -15.97
CA LEU A 508 12.01 20.36 -15.74
C LEU A 508 12.74 21.11 -16.87
N GLY A 509 12.19 21.09 -18.09
CA GLY A 509 12.83 21.64 -19.29
C GLY A 509 14.00 20.77 -19.77
N GLU A 510 15.11 21.40 -20.17
CA GLU A 510 16.24 20.71 -20.83
C GLU A 510 17.33 20.17 -19.88
N LYS A 511 17.47 20.75 -18.69
CA LYS A 511 18.55 20.44 -17.74
C LYS A 511 18.03 20.50 -16.31
N GLY A 512 18.19 19.43 -15.54
CA GLY A 512 17.72 19.38 -14.17
C GLY A 512 17.67 17.97 -13.56
N ILE A 513 17.13 17.88 -12.34
CA ILE A 513 16.95 16.66 -11.56
C ILE A 513 15.49 16.54 -11.12
N VAL A 514 14.88 15.38 -11.36
CA VAL A 514 13.63 14.97 -10.71
C VAL A 514 13.97 13.90 -9.68
N ALA A 515 13.61 14.12 -8.41
CA ALA A 515 13.86 13.16 -7.35
C ALA A 515 12.63 12.87 -6.49
N PHE A 516 12.14 11.64 -6.55
CA PHE A 516 10.92 11.23 -5.83
C PHE A 516 11.16 9.95 -5.03
N ILE A 517 10.52 9.87 -3.87
CA ILE A 517 10.17 8.59 -3.26
C ILE A 517 8.81 8.18 -3.81
N SER A 518 8.72 6.99 -4.41
CA SER A 518 7.50 6.57 -5.09
C SER A 518 7.36 5.05 -5.18
N ASN A 519 6.24 4.59 -5.73
CA ASN A 519 5.94 3.18 -5.94
C ASN A 519 7.05 2.52 -6.80
N SER A 520 7.56 1.38 -6.32
CA SER A 520 8.62 0.57 -6.95
C SER A 520 8.21 -0.11 -8.27
N SER A 521 6.93 -0.07 -8.64
CA SER A 521 6.41 -0.88 -9.75
C SER A 521 6.98 -0.51 -11.13
N PHE A 522 7.51 0.72 -11.30
CA PHE A 522 8.22 1.12 -12.52
C PHE A 522 9.39 0.22 -12.89
N ILE A 523 10.05 -0.34 -11.88
CA ILE A 523 11.31 -1.07 -12.05
C ILE A 523 11.11 -2.36 -12.84
N ASP A 524 10.04 -3.12 -12.54
CA ASP A 524 9.88 -4.50 -13.02
C ASP A 524 8.47 -4.81 -13.58
N ALA A 525 7.44 -4.01 -13.29
CA ALA A 525 6.10 -4.38 -13.75
C ALA A 525 5.96 -4.20 -15.27
N LYS A 526 5.35 -5.20 -15.90
CA LYS A 526 5.17 -5.29 -17.37
C LYS A 526 4.47 -4.06 -17.97
N VAL A 527 3.55 -3.46 -17.21
CA VAL A 527 2.74 -2.32 -17.64
C VAL A 527 3.52 -1.01 -17.83
N PHE A 528 4.73 -0.92 -17.27
CA PHE A 528 5.59 0.27 -17.34
C PHE A 528 6.75 0.12 -18.34
N ASP A 529 6.64 -0.80 -19.30
CA ASP A 529 7.63 -0.96 -20.38
C ASP A 529 7.79 0.33 -21.20
N GLY A 530 6.68 0.94 -21.60
CA GLY A 530 6.70 2.22 -22.32
C GLY A 530 7.22 3.38 -21.46
N PHE A 531 6.91 3.39 -20.16
CA PHE A 531 7.50 4.35 -19.21
C PHE A 531 9.03 4.21 -19.19
N ARG A 532 9.54 3.00 -18.93
CA ARG A 532 10.99 2.71 -18.91
C ARG A 532 11.68 3.10 -20.22
N LYS A 533 11.05 2.84 -21.36
CA LYS A 533 11.56 3.22 -22.68
C LYS A 533 11.62 4.74 -22.86
N ILE A 534 10.60 5.48 -22.42
CA ILE A 534 10.57 6.94 -22.55
C ILE A 534 11.59 7.61 -21.63
N VAL A 535 11.66 7.21 -20.35
CA VAL A 535 12.55 7.87 -19.39
C VAL A 535 14.03 7.63 -19.72
N THR A 536 14.36 6.47 -20.29
CA THR A 536 15.72 6.20 -20.80
C THR A 536 16.07 6.96 -22.08
N LYS A 537 15.09 7.53 -22.78
CA LYS A 537 15.33 8.49 -23.87
C LYS A 537 15.45 9.92 -23.36
N GLU A 538 14.67 10.28 -22.34
CA GLU A 538 14.57 11.66 -21.86
C GLU A 538 15.67 12.06 -20.85
N PHE A 539 16.18 11.09 -20.07
CA PHE A 539 17.16 11.31 -19.01
C PHE A 539 18.49 10.62 -19.31
N GLN A 540 19.60 11.22 -18.90
CA GLN A 540 20.94 10.71 -19.16
C GLN A 540 21.47 9.84 -18.00
N GLU A 541 20.98 10.07 -16.78
CA GLU A 541 21.24 9.16 -15.66
C GLU A 541 19.97 8.92 -14.85
N ILE A 542 19.78 7.67 -14.43
CA ILE A 542 18.68 7.24 -13.58
C ILE A 542 19.27 6.46 -12.41
N TRP A 543 19.09 6.98 -11.19
CA TRP A 543 19.52 6.33 -9.96
C TRP A 543 18.30 5.79 -9.22
N ILE A 544 18.34 4.51 -8.86
CA ILE A 544 17.23 3.78 -8.25
C ILE A 544 17.72 3.10 -6.98
N ILE A 545 17.09 3.44 -5.86
CA ILE A 545 17.30 2.78 -4.57
C ILE A 545 15.99 2.08 -4.21
N ASN A 546 15.93 0.77 -4.47
CA ASN A 546 14.76 -0.06 -4.20
C ASN A 546 14.69 -0.42 -2.70
N LEU A 547 13.73 0.17 -2.00
CA LEU A 547 13.50 -0.03 -0.56
C LEU A 547 12.60 -1.26 -0.29
N LYS A 548 12.11 -1.96 -1.33
CA LYS A 548 11.19 -3.12 -1.22
C LYS A 548 9.90 -2.75 -0.44
N GLY A 549 9.42 -3.64 0.42
CA GLY A 549 8.24 -3.40 1.27
C GLY A 549 6.89 -3.68 0.60
N ASN A 550 6.85 -4.47 -0.49
CA ASN A 550 5.61 -4.79 -1.18
C ASN A 550 4.77 -5.85 -0.45
N ALA A 551 3.89 -5.40 0.46
CA ALA A 551 2.97 -6.24 1.22
C ALA A 551 1.74 -6.77 0.43
N ARG A 552 1.65 -6.50 -0.88
CA ARG A 552 0.68 -7.15 -1.77
C ARG A 552 1.18 -8.48 -2.34
N THR A 553 2.46 -8.81 -2.12
CA THR A 553 3.04 -10.12 -2.44
C THR A 553 2.67 -11.16 -1.37
N SER A 554 3.04 -12.43 -1.59
CA SER A 554 2.73 -13.53 -0.66
C SER A 554 3.86 -14.55 -0.59
N GLY A 555 3.87 -15.40 0.45
CA GLY A 555 4.87 -16.47 0.63
C GLY A 555 6.27 -15.94 0.90
N GLU A 556 7.30 -16.63 0.40
CA GLU A 556 8.71 -16.24 0.57
C GLU A 556 9.00 -14.86 0.02
N ARG A 557 8.39 -14.48 -1.12
CA ARG A 557 8.53 -13.12 -1.65
C ARG A 557 8.05 -12.07 -0.66
N ARG A 558 6.92 -12.29 0.03
CA ARG A 558 6.45 -11.33 1.05
C ARG A 558 7.44 -11.20 2.19
N LYS A 559 8.04 -12.30 2.65
CA LYS A 559 9.05 -12.28 3.69
C LYS A 559 10.28 -11.50 3.23
N ALA A 560 10.78 -11.80 2.03
CA ALA A 560 11.92 -11.14 1.41
C ALA A 560 11.73 -9.63 1.25
N GLU A 561 10.51 -9.18 0.90
CA GLU A 561 10.19 -7.75 0.80
C GLU A 561 10.37 -6.98 2.13
N GLY A 562 10.26 -7.65 3.29
CA GLY A 562 10.46 -7.03 4.61
C GLY A 562 9.41 -5.97 4.97
N GLY A 563 9.73 -5.10 5.93
CA GLY A 563 8.86 -3.97 6.32
C GLY A 563 8.90 -2.82 5.30
N ASN A 564 7.93 -1.92 5.36
CA ASN A 564 7.85 -0.73 4.51
C ASN A 564 8.33 0.51 5.27
N VAL A 565 9.16 1.36 4.64
CA VAL A 565 9.73 2.56 5.29
C VAL A 565 8.69 3.55 5.83
N PHE A 566 7.45 3.49 5.34
CA PHE A 566 6.31 4.24 5.86
C PHE A 566 5.61 3.54 7.05
N ASP A 567 6.37 2.94 7.97
CA ASP A 567 5.85 2.24 9.15
C ASP A 567 4.79 1.16 8.83
N ASP A 568 4.95 0.44 7.71
CA ASP A 568 3.96 -0.54 7.21
C ASP A 568 2.53 -0.01 7.02
N LYS A 569 2.34 1.33 7.04
CA LYS A 569 1.05 1.99 6.78
C LYS A 569 0.57 1.84 5.33
N ILE A 570 1.49 1.51 4.41
CA ILE A 570 1.18 1.24 3.01
C ILE A 570 1.58 -0.18 2.61
N ARG A 571 0.92 -0.70 1.55
CA ARG A 571 1.13 -2.07 1.08
C ARG A 571 1.91 -2.19 -0.23
N VAL A 572 2.20 -1.09 -0.91
CA VAL A 572 3.00 -1.07 -2.14
C VAL A 572 4.48 -1.04 -1.81
N GLY A 573 5.32 -1.67 -2.64
CA GLY A 573 6.77 -1.49 -2.51
C GLY A 573 7.18 -0.10 -2.95
N VAL A 574 8.27 0.42 -2.39
CA VAL A 574 8.72 1.81 -2.59
C VAL A 574 10.18 1.85 -3.05
N ALA A 575 10.52 2.84 -3.86
CA ALA A 575 11.90 3.15 -4.22
C ALA A 575 12.12 4.67 -4.22
N ILE A 576 13.38 5.08 -4.01
CA ILE A 576 13.84 6.45 -4.25
C ILE A 576 14.43 6.51 -5.66
N TYR A 577 14.04 7.51 -6.41
CA TYR A 577 14.43 7.74 -7.80
C TYR A 577 15.11 9.09 -7.93
N PHE A 578 16.23 9.15 -8.66
CA PHE A 578 16.81 10.40 -9.17
C PHE A 578 16.97 10.31 -10.67
N PHE A 579 16.27 11.16 -11.41
CA PHE A 579 16.28 11.21 -12.86
C PHE A 579 16.99 12.50 -13.27
N VAL A 580 18.18 12.35 -13.86
CA VAL A 580 19.06 13.46 -14.21
C VAL A 580 19.00 13.71 -15.71
N LYS A 581 18.63 14.95 -16.06
CA LYS A 581 18.64 15.44 -17.43
C LYS A 581 19.84 16.38 -17.61
N ASN A 582 20.77 15.97 -18.45
CA ASN A 582 21.97 16.73 -18.75
C ASN A 582 22.32 16.57 -20.24
N PRO A 583 22.08 17.60 -21.08
CA PRO A 583 22.29 17.52 -22.53
C PRO A 583 23.77 17.35 -22.91
N ALA A 584 24.72 17.53 -21.98
CA ALA A 584 26.14 17.27 -22.21
C ALA A 584 26.49 15.77 -22.21
N LEU A 585 25.58 14.90 -21.75
CA LEU A 585 25.78 13.46 -21.67
C LEU A 585 25.01 12.74 -22.79
N ASN A 586 25.52 11.59 -23.25
CA ASN A 586 24.92 10.78 -24.30
C ASN A 586 24.38 9.45 -23.74
N GLY A 587 23.23 9.01 -24.25
CA GLY A 587 22.56 7.79 -23.79
C GLY A 587 22.02 7.92 -22.36
N CYS A 588 21.58 6.80 -21.79
CA CYS A 588 21.09 6.73 -20.41
C CYS A 588 21.85 5.68 -19.62
N LYS A 589 22.43 6.06 -18.48
CA LYS A 589 23.00 5.14 -17.50
C LYS A 589 22.01 4.89 -16.38
N ILE A 590 21.75 3.61 -16.07
CA ILE A 590 20.82 3.21 -15.02
C ILE A 590 21.61 2.58 -13.88
N HIS A 591 21.61 3.24 -12.73
CA HIS A 591 22.25 2.83 -11.49
C HIS A 591 21.20 2.24 -10.55
N TYR A 592 21.35 0.97 -10.20
CA TYR A 592 20.39 0.25 -9.38
C TYR A 592 21.03 -0.30 -8.10
N LEU A 593 20.40 0.01 -6.98
CA LEU A 593 20.70 -0.56 -5.68
C LEU A 593 19.39 -1.07 -5.07
N THR A 594 19.43 -2.23 -4.43
CA THR A 594 18.31 -2.77 -3.67
C THR A 594 18.76 -3.07 -2.25
N LEU A 595 17.90 -2.81 -1.28
CA LEU A 595 18.15 -3.21 0.10
C LEU A 595 18.04 -4.73 0.24
N ASP A 596 18.66 -5.28 1.28
CA ASP A 596 18.65 -6.72 1.57
C ASP A 596 17.24 -7.25 1.86
N ASP A 597 17.07 -8.56 1.71
CA ASP A 597 15.82 -9.24 2.04
C ASP A 597 15.53 -9.21 3.55
N PHE A 598 14.26 -9.32 3.92
CA PHE A 598 13.77 -9.51 5.29
C PHE A 598 13.94 -8.33 6.25
N LEU A 599 14.53 -7.21 5.82
CA LEU A 599 14.73 -6.05 6.67
C LEU A 599 13.38 -5.46 7.16
N PRO A 600 13.17 -5.22 8.46
CA PRO A 600 12.03 -4.50 8.99
C PRO A 600 12.07 -3.01 8.61
N ALA A 601 10.94 -2.31 8.75
CA ALA A 601 10.80 -0.89 8.40
C ALA A 601 11.85 0.00 9.10
N VAL A 602 12.11 -0.27 10.39
CA VAL A 602 13.06 0.47 11.22
C VAL A 602 14.48 0.35 10.69
N GLU A 603 14.93 -0.86 10.35
CA GLU A 603 16.29 -1.08 9.82
C GLU A 603 16.48 -0.40 8.47
N LYS A 604 15.46 -0.37 7.62
CA LYS A 604 15.50 0.36 6.35
C LYS A 604 15.64 1.88 6.55
N ARG A 605 14.95 2.45 7.55
CA ARG A 605 15.12 3.87 7.92
C ARG A 605 16.50 4.14 8.51
N ASN A 606 16.99 3.27 9.39
CA ASN A 606 18.34 3.37 9.94
C ASN A 606 19.40 3.29 8.83
N TRP A 607 19.18 2.44 7.82
CA TRP A 607 20.04 2.37 6.64
C TRP A 607 20.07 3.69 5.87
N LEU A 608 18.90 4.33 5.65
CA LEU A 608 18.80 5.66 5.01
C LEU A 608 19.49 6.74 5.85
N ARG A 609 19.41 6.68 7.18
CA ARG A 609 20.08 7.63 8.09
C ARG A 609 21.60 7.56 8.00
N ASN A 610 22.15 6.36 7.79
CA ASN A 610 23.59 6.10 7.85
C ASN A 610 24.29 6.11 6.47
N ASN A 611 23.54 6.35 5.39
CA ASN A 611 24.04 6.37 4.02
C ASN A 611 23.53 7.58 3.26
N TYR A 612 24.25 7.95 2.20
CA TYR A 612 23.88 9.03 1.29
C TYR A 612 24.38 8.69 -0.13
N LEU A 613 23.74 9.26 -1.14
CA LEU A 613 23.92 8.84 -2.54
C LEU A 613 25.39 8.90 -3.00
N GLU A 614 26.10 9.98 -2.69
CA GLU A 614 27.52 10.17 -3.05
C GLU A 614 28.42 9.04 -2.51
N LYS A 615 28.27 8.68 -1.23
CA LYS A 615 29.02 7.58 -0.61
C LYS A 615 28.77 6.26 -1.32
N LEU A 616 27.50 5.96 -1.61
CA LEU A 616 27.11 4.71 -2.26
C LEU A 616 27.62 4.63 -3.70
N ALA A 617 27.60 5.75 -4.43
CA ALA A 617 28.14 5.86 -5.77
C ALA A 617 29.66 5.64 -5.78
N LYS A 618 30.39 6.34 -4.89
CA LYS A 618 31.86 6.25 -4.80
C LYS A 618 32.37 4.90 -4.31
N THR A 619 31.58 4.19 -3.51
CA THR A 619 31.94 2.84 -3.02
C THR A 619 31.57 1.72 -4.00
N GLY A 620 30.95 2.04 -5.15
CA GLY A 620 30.65 1.07 -6.20
C GLY A 620 29.51 0.10 -5.85
N GLN A 621 28.60 0.49 -4.96
CA GLN A 621 27.49 -0.39 -4.54
C GLN A 621 26.36 -0.51 -5.58
N PHE A 622 26.34 0.36 -6.59
CA PHE A 622 25.31 0.33 -7.62
C PHE A 622 25.64 -0.66 -8.74
N ALA A 623 24.67 -1.50 -9.07
CA ALA A 623 24.69 -2.30 -10.30
C ALA A 623 24.30 -1.45 -11.51
N PHE A 624 24.96 -1.68 -12.65
CA PHE A 624 24.58 -1.06 -13.91
C PHE A 624 23.53 -1.90 -14.63
N ILE A 625 22.40 -1.30 -14.96
CA ILE A 625 21.35 -1.95 -15.74
C ILE A 625 21.47 -1.55 -17.21
N ARG A 626 21.41 -2.55 -18.09
CA ARG A 626 21.21 -2.37 -19.53
C ARG A 626 19.82 -2.88 -19.90
N PRO A 627 18.90 -2.02 -20.36
CA PRO A 627 17.59 -2.47 -20.82
C PRO A 627 17.72 -3.46 -21.98
N ASN A 628 16.92 -4.52 -21.99
CA ASN A 628 16.85 -5.42 -23.14
C ASN A 628 15.93 -4.87 -24.26
N ALA A 629 15.77 -5.62 -25.36
CA ALA A 629 14.91 -5.22 -26.48
C ALA A 629 13.44 -4.97 -26.10
N GLN A 630 12.95 -5.61 -25.02
CA GLN A 630 11.61 -5.42 -24.46
C GLN A 630 11.55 -4.29 -23.41
N ASN A 631 12.63 -3.51 -23.24
CA ASN A 631 12.76 -2.43 -22.26
C ASN A 631 12.58 -2.89 -20.80
N LEU A 632 12.98 -4.13 -20.51
CA LEU A 632 13.04 -4.65 -19.14
C LEU A 632 14.36 -4.24 -18.51
N TRP A 633 14.27 -3.68 -17.30
CA TRP A 633 15.45 -3.32 -16.51
C TRP A 633 15.98 -4.52 -15.72
N LEU A 634 15.08 -5.24 -15.04
CA LEU A 634 15.41 -6.43 -14.26
C LEU A 634 14.76 -7.68 -14.88
N ASN A 635 15.14 -8.86 -14.37
CA ASN A 635 14.47 -10.13 -14.66
C ASN A 635 14.31 -10.41 -16.17
N GLN A 636 15.40 -10.23 -16.91
CA GLN A 636 15.44 -10.36 -18.36
C GLN A 636 15.39 -11.85 -18.75
N PRO A 637 14.40 -12.29 -19.55
CA PRO A 637 14.26 -13.70 -19.94
C PRO A 637 15.39 -14.21 -20.87
N THR A 638 15.55 -15.53 -21.00
CA THR A 638 16.59 -16.13 -21.86
C THR A 638 16.30 -15.98 -23.36
N GLU A 639 17.36 -15.94 -24.17
CA GLU A 639 17.27 -15.70 -25.62
C GLU A 639 16.76 -16.90 -26.43
N ASP A 640 16.96 -18.14 -25.97
CA ASP A 640 16.57 -19.39 -26.67
C ASP A 640 15.05 -19.67 -26.68
N TRP A 641 14.27 -18.89 -25.93
CA TRP A 641 12.83 -19.09 -25.76
C TRP A 641 12.05 -19.05 -27.08
N THR A 642 12.45 -18.20 -28.02
CA THR A 642 11.72 -17.99 -29.28
C THR A 642 11.75 -19.20 -30.21
N ASP A 643 12.71 -20.11 -30.02
CA ASP A 643 12.91 -21.30 -30.86
C ASP A 643 11.91 -22.42 -30.53
N TYR A 644 11.28 -22.37 -29.35
CA TYR A 644 10.31 -23.37 -28.90
C TYR A 644 8.89 -23.13 -29.43
N LEU A 645 8.11 -24.21 -29.47
CA LEU A 645 6.76 -24.24 -30.03
C LEU A 645 5.77 -23.49 -29.13
N PRO A 646 5.15 -22.39 -29.58
CA PRO A 646 4.21 -21.64 -28.75
C PRO A 646 2.93 -22.44 -28.50
N ILE A 647 2.51 -22.56 -27.23
CA ILE A 647 1.26 -23.27 -26.93
C ILE A 647 0.04 -22.42 -27.26
N ALA A 648 0.12 -21.10 -27.05
CA ALA A 648 -0.96 -20.16 -27.33
C ALA A 648 -0.41 -18.86 -27.91
N ASN A 649 -1.14 -18.29 -28.87
CA ASN A 649 -0.79 -17.04 -29.53
C ASN A 649 -2.07 -16.28 -29.90
N LYS A 650 -2.06 -14.95 -29.79
CA LYS A 650 -3.24 -14.10 -30.06
C LYS A 650 -3.61 -14.07 -31.54
N ASP A 651 -2.63 -14.01 -32.43
CA ASP A 651 -2.81 -13.99 -33.88
C ASP A 651 -3.44 -15.32 -34.33
N VAL A 652 -3.09 -16.43 -33.67
CA VAL A 652 -3.76 -17.72 -33.89
C VAL A 652 -5.22 -17.70 -33.43
N LYS A 653 -5.49 -17.08 -32.28
CA LYS A 653 -6.85 -16.92 -31.77
C LYS A 653 -7.73 -16.00 -32.64
N THR A 654 -7.14 -14.98 -33.29
CA THR A 654 -7.88 -14.09 -34.21
C THR A 654 -7.96 -14.63 -35.64
N GLY A 655 -7.22 -15.69 -35.96
CA GLY A 655 -7.18 -16.30 -37.30
C GLY A 655 -6.17 -15.66 -38.26
N GLU A 656 -5.27 -14.81 -37.76
CA GLU A 656 -4.18 -14.18 -38.51
C GLU A 656 -2.96 -15.10 -38.68
N SER A 657 -2.90 -16.20 -37.91
CA SER A 657 -1.83 -17.21 -37.95
C SER A 657 -2.38 -18.59 -37.59
N GLU A 658 -1.59 -19.63 -37.84
CA GLU A 658 -1.85 -21.00 -37.34
C GLU A 658 -0.74 -21.51 -36.42
N LYS A 659 0.29 -20.68 -36.17
CA LYS A 659 1.53 -21.07 -35.49
C LYS A 659 1.40 -21.06 -33.96
N ALA A 660 0.56 -21.95 -33.42
CA ALA A 660 0.51 -22.31 -32.00
C ALA A 660 -0.16 -23.68 -31.81
N VAL A 661 0.02 -24.30 -30.65
CA VAL A 661 -0.63 -25.59 -30.33
C VAL A 661 -2.14 -25.46 -30.27
N PHE A 662 -2.66 -24.45 -29.57
CA PHE A 662 -4.10 -24.26 -29.36
C PHE A 662 -4.66 -23.12 -30.23
N LYS A 663 -5.81 -23.37 -30.85
CA LYS A 663 -6.56 -22.40 -31.66
C LYS A 663 -7.27 -21.35 -30.78
N LEU A 664 -7.88 -21.78 -29.69
CA LEU A 664 -8.62 -20.97 -28.74
C LEU A 664 -8.01 -21.11 -27.34
N PHE A 665 -7.97 -20.00 -26.61
CA PHE A 665 -7.70 -19.97 -25.18
C PHE A 665 -8.58 -18.93 -24.51
N SER A 666 -8.81 -19.07 -23.20
CA SER A 666 -9.65 -18.17 -22.41
C SER A 666 -9.03 -17.86 -21.07
N SER A 667 -9.39 -16.71 -20.48
CA SER A 667 -9.22 -16.51 -19.05
C SER A 667 -10.29 -17.28 -18.28
N GLY A 668 -10.04 -17.61 -17.00
CA GLY A 668 -11.09 -18.03 -16.07
C GLY A 668 -12.14 -16.93 -15.84
N VAL A 669 -13.31 -17.28 -15.31
CA VAL A 669 -14.43 -16.35 -15.16
C VAL A 669 -14.14 -15.29 -14.11
N LYS A 670 -14.34 -14.02 -14.47
CA LYS A 670 -14.16 -12.86 -13.59
C LYS A 670 -15.51 -12.28 -13.21
N THR A 671 -15.94 -12.43 -11.97
CA THR A 671 -17.31 -12.04 -11.61
C THR A 671 -17.44 -10.58 -11.16
N HIS A 672 -16.37 -10.00 -10.58
CA HIS A 672 -16.37 -8.77 -9.78
C HIS A 672 -17.13 -8.84 -8.44
N ARG A 673 -17.84 -9.94 -8.17
CA ARG A 673 -18.76 -10.10 -7.04
C ARG A 673 -18.83 -11.53 -6.51
N ASP A 674 -17.68 -12.16 -6.30
CA ASP A 674 -17.60 -13.59 -5.95
C ASP A 674 -18.50 -13.98 -4.76
N GLU A 675 -18.58 -13.16 -3.71
CA GLU A 675 -19.43 -13.45 -2.53
C GLU A 675 -20.93 -13.54 -2.89
N TRP A 676 -21.39 -12.89 -3.96
CA TRP A 676 -22.77 -12.93 -4.42
C TRP A 676 -23.07 -14.13 -5.32
N VAL A 677 -22.13 -14.50 -6.19
CA VAL A 677 -22.38 -15.48 -7.26
C VAL A 677 -21.73 -16.85 -7.05
N TYR A 678 -20.90 -17.01 -6.02
CA TYR A 678 -20.39 -18.30 -5.56
C TYR A 678 -20.86 -18.64 -4.16
N ASP A 679 -21.10 -19.92 -3.88
CA ASP A 679 -21.29 -20.43 -2.52
C ASP A 679 -20.93 -21.92 -2.42
N PHE A 680 -20.65 -22.41 -1.20
CA PHE A 680 -20.57 -23.85 -0.95
C PHE A 680 -21.97 -24.48 -0.93
N SER A 681 -22.98 -23.75 -0.43
CA SER A 681 -24.38 -24.21 -0.40
C SER A 681 -25.14 -23.72 -1.63
N LYS A 682 -25.73 -24.65 -2.38
CA LYS A 682 -26.59 -24.30 -3.53
C LYS A 682 -27.77 -23.43 -3.10
N GLN A 683 -28.36 -23.73 -1.95
CA GLN A 683 -29.53 -23.04 -1.41
C GLN A 683 -29.19 -21.61 -0.99
N ASP A 684 -28.02 -21.41 -0.37
CA ASP A 684 -27.57 -20.07 0.02
C ASP A 684 -27.24 -19.23 -1.21
N LEU A 685 -26.65 -19.83 -2.25
CA LEU A 685 -26.43 -19.15 -3.52
C LEU A 685 -27.75 -18.72 -4.16
N GLU A 686 -28.74 -19.61 -4.23
CA GLU A 686 -30.07 -19.31 -4.77
C GLU A 686 -30.72 -18.13 -4.04
N ALA A 687 -30.70 -18.14 -2.69
CA ALA A 687 -31.22 -17.04 -1.88
C ALA A 687 -30.51 -15.70 -2.16
N LYS A 688 -29.17 -15.73 -2.28
CA LYS A 688 -28.38 -14.53 -2.64
C LYS A 688 -28.75 -13.99 -4.01
N ILE A 689 -28.91 -14.85 -5.02
CA ILE A 689 -29.24 -14.40 -6.37
C ILE A 689 -30.67 -13.87 -6.45
N HIS A 690 -31.64 -14.47 -5.75
CA HIS A 690 -32.99 -13.93 -5.67
C HIS A 690 -32.99 -12.51 -5.10
N TYR A 691 -32.26 -12.28 -4.00
CA TYR A 691 -32.10 -10.94 -3.44
C TYR A 691 -31.42 -9.98 -4.42
N PHE A 692 -30.34 -10.45 -5.06
CA PHE A 692 -29.59 -9.64 -6.02
C PHE A 692 -30.45 -9.18 -7.19
N VAL A 693 -31.23 -10.11 -7.78
CA VAL A 693 -32.17 -9.85 -8.87
C VAL A 693 -33.22 -8.85 -8.43
N ASP A 694 -33.85 -9.02 -7.26
CA ASP A 694 -34.89 -8.10 -6.76
C ASP A 694 -34.38 -6.64 -6.67
N ILE A 695 -33.20 -6.43 -6.07
CA ILE A 695 -32.61 -5.09 -5.95
C ILE A 695 -32.23 -4.52 -7.34
N TYR A 696 -31.65 -5.35 -8.21
CA TYR A 696 -31.32 -4.94 -9.58
C TYR A 696 -32.57 -4.49 -10.35
N GLN A 697 -33.65 -5.27 -10.29
CA GLN A 697 -34.91 -4.99 -10.97
C GLN A 697 -35.62 -3.75 -10.42
N LYS A 698 -35.57 -3.52 -9.11
CA LYS A 698 -36.05 -2.26 -8.49
C LYS A 698 -35.24 -1.06 -8.95
N THR A 699 -33.93 -1.24 -9.12
CA THR A 699 -33.04 -0.19 -9.64
C THR A 699 -33.30 0.12 -11.11
N LEU A 700 -33.67 -0.87 -11.95
CA LEU A 700 -34.07 -0.60 -13.33
C LEU A 700 -35.30 0.31 -13.40
N LYS A 701 -36.28 0.07 -12.52
CA LYS A 701 -37.53 0.86 -12.43
C LYS A 701 -37.29 2.26 -11.87
N ASN A 702 -36.33 2.42 -10.96
CA ASN A 702 -35.96 3.70 -10.37
C ASN A 702 -34.44 3.77 -10.18
N SER A 703 -33.75 4.59 -10.98
CA SER A 703 -32.29 4.72 -10.95
C SER A 703 -31.74 5.23 -9.61
N ASP A 704 -32.58 5.95 -8.86
CA ASP A 704 -32.28 6.56 -7.55
C ASP A 704 -32.86 5.73 -6.39
N PHE A 705 -33.12 4.45 -6.64
CA PHE A 705 -33.57 3.52 -5.61
C PHE A 705 -32.60 3.52 -4.42
N LYS A 706 -33.10 3.89 -3.23
CA LYS A 706 -32.30 4.10 -2.01
C LYS A 706 -31.40 2.91 -1.67
N ASP A 707 -31.89 1.69 -1.88
CA ASP A 707 -31.18 0.45 -1.53
C ASP A 707 -30.38 -0.15 -2.70
N LYS A 708 -30.18 0.62 -3.79
CA LYS A 708 -29.41 0.19 -4.96
C LYS A 708 -28.04 -0.37 -4.59
N PHE A 709 -27.36 0.22 -3.61
CA PHE A 709 -26.01 -0.20 -3.21
C PHE A 709 -25.97 -1.35 -2.20
N ASN A 710 -27.13 -1.97 -1.88
CA ASN A 710 -27.21 -3.23 -1.13
C ASN A 710 -26.83 -4.46 -1.97
N ILE A 711 -26.48 -4.24 -3.25
CA ILE A 711 -25.83 -5.22 -4.11
C ILE A 711 -24.52 -4.65 -4.63
N LYS A 712 -23.60 -5.53 -5.04
CA LYS A 712 -22.30 -5.11 -5.56
C LYS A 712 -22.35 -4.76 -7.04
N TRP A 713 -22.13 -3.48 -7.34
CA TRP A 713 -22.07 -2.95 -8.70
C TRP A 713 -20.65 -3.02 -9.29
N ASP A 714 -20.61 -2.99 -10.61
CA ASP A 714 -19.41 -2.69 -11.41
C ASP A 714 -19.85 -1.91 -12.66
N ALA A 715 -18.87 -1.43 -13.43
CA ALA A 715 -19.13 -0.65 -14.64
C ALA A 715 -19.98 -1.38 -15.68
N GLU A 716 -19.86 -2.71 -15.77
CA GLU A 716 -20.61 -3.52 -16.74
C GLU A 716 -22.05 -3.70 -16.30
N LEU A 717 -22.29 -4.02 -15.02
CA LEU A 717 -23.64 -4.11 -14.47
C LEU A 717 -24.37 -2.77 -14.58
N THR A 718 -23.68 -1.65 -14.32
CA THR A 718 -24.24 -0.30 -14.58
C THR A 718 -24.57 -0.10 -16.05
N SER A 719 -23.69 -0.52 -16.97
CA SER A 719 -23.95 -0.45 -18.42
C SER A 719 -25.14 -1.31 -18.85
N TYR A 720 -25.34 -2.50 -18.27
CA TYR A 720 -26.52 -3.34 -18.52
C TYR A 720 -27.79 -2.68 -17.98
N ALA A 721 -27.73 -2.11 -16.78
CA ALA A 721 -28.86 -1.40 -16.19
C ALA A 721 -29.27 -0.16 -17.00
N ASN A 722 -28.30 0.64 -17.45
CA ASN A 722 -28.55 1.81 -18.31
C ASN A 722 -29.19 1.42 -19.66
N ARG A 723 -28.90 0.20 -20.15
CA ARG A 723 -29.53 -0.38 -21.35
C ARG A 723 -30.86 -1.07 -21.07
N GLN A 724 -31.38 -1.01 -19.84
CA GLN A 724 -32.65 -1.60 -19.43
C GLN A 724 -32.71 -3.11 -19.68
N ILE A 725 -31.60 -3.82 -19.45
CA ILE A 725 -31.56 -5.28 -19.58
C ILE A 725 -32.28 -5.91 -18.37
N ASP A 726 -33.46 -6.44 -18.62
CA ASP A 726 -34.31 -7.13 -17.65
C ASP A 726 -33.75 -8.49 -17.22
N LYS A 727 -33.94 -8.85 -15.94
CA LYS A 727 -33.42 -10.11 -15.37
C LYS A 727 -34.34 -10.81 -14.40
N THR A 728 -34.51 -12.12 -14.58
CA THR A 728 -35.14 -13.02 -13.62
C THR A 728 -34.15 -14.07 -13.14
N PHE A 729 -34.46 -14.72 -12.02
CA PHE A 729 -33.72 -15.92 -11.62
C PHE A 729 -33.99 -17.06 -12.61
N GLU A 730 -32.94 -17.82 -12.92
CA GLU A 730 -32.91 -18.91 -13.90
C GLU A 730 -32.12 -20.07 -13.26
N ALA A 731 -32.80 -21.15 -12.85
CA ALA A 731 -32.22 -22.22 -12.05
C ALA A 731 -31.15 -23.03 -12.83
N GLU A 732 -31.30 -23.12 -14.15
CA GLU A 732 -30.38 -23.76 -15.09
C GLU A 732 -28.99 -23.10 -15.14
N LYS A 733 -28.85 -21.87 -14.62
CA LYS A 733 -27.56 -21.17 -14.53
C LYS A 733 -26.78 -21.49 -13.26
N LEU A 734 -27.36 -22.26 -12.33
CA LEU A 734 -26.66 -22.78 -11.16
C LEU A 734 -25.83 -24.01 -11.56
N ILE A 735 -24.52 -23.81 -11.69
CA ILE A 735 -23.56 -24.84 -12.10
C ILE A 735 -22.49 -25.05 -11.03
N GLU A 736 -21.76 -26.16 -11.10
CA GLU A 736 -20.52 -26.32 -10.35
C GLU A 736 -19.36 -25.60 -11.04
N SER A 737 -18.43 -25.08 -10.24
CA SER A 737 -17.24 -24.39 -10.73
C SER A 737 -16.05 -24.65 -9.83
N VAL A 738 -14.85 -24.73 -10.42
CA VAL A 738 -13.60 -24.83 -9.68
C VAL A 738 -13.17 -23.42 -9.25
N TYR A 739 -13.44 -23.09 -7.98
CA TYR A 739 -13.18 -21.76 -7.45
C TYR A 739 -11.69 -21.55 -7.13
N ARG A 740 -11.06 -22.53 -6.49
CA ARG A 740 -9.62 -22.57 -6.13
C ARG A 740 -9.11 -24.00 -6.29
N PRO A 741 -7.78 -24.27 -6.22
CA PRO A 741 -7.26 -25.60 -6.48
C PRO A 741 -7.91 -26.66 -5.60
N PHE A 742 -8.53 -27.65 -6.23
CA PHE A 742 -9.28 -28.73 -5.57
C PHE A 742 -10.49 -28.28 -4.73
N ILE A 743 -11.04 -27.09 -5.01
CA ILE A 743 -12.21 -26.54 -4.32
C ILE A 743 -13.30 -26.21 -5.32
N LYS A 744 -14.37 -27.01 -5.27
CA LYS A 744 -15.60 -26.74 -6.00
C LYS A 744 -16.56 -25.88 -5.19
N LYS A 745 -17.30 -25.04 -5.90
CA LYS A 745 -18.42 -24.25 -5.37
C LYS A 745 -19.56 -24.24 -6.37
N TRP A 746 -20.78 -24.02 -5.88
CA TRP A 746 -21.89 -23.60 -6.73
C TRP A 746 -21.61 -22.20 -7.27
N PHE A 747 -22.01 -21.96 -8.51
CA PHE A 747 -21.76 -20.74 -9.25
C PHE A 747 -22.98 -20.37 -10.09
N TYR A 748 -23.37 -19.09 -10.05
CA TYR A 748 -24.42 -18.55 -10.92
C TYR A 748 -23.78 -17.97 -12.19
N PHE A 749 -23.81 -18.76 -13.27
CA PHE A 749 -23.17 -18.43 -14.55
C PHE A 749 -24.09 -17.61 -15.45
N ASP A 750 -24.05 -16.29 -15.30
CA ASP A 750 -24.79 -15.34 -16.13
C ASP A 750 -23.88 -14.20 -16.63
N LYS A 751 -23.89 -13.96 -17.94
CA LYS A 751 -23.06 -12.94 -18.59
C LYS A 751 -23.27 -11.50 -18.12
N HIS A 752 -24.37 -11.18 -17.43
CA HIS A 752 -24.67 -9.83 -16.93
C HIS A 752 -24.34 -9.68 -15.46
N PHE A 753 -24.52 -10.74 -14.65
CA PHE A 753 -24.14 -10.75 -13.24
C PHE A 753 -22.69 -11.16 -13.01
N ASN A 754 -22.00 -11.64 -14.04
CA ASN A 754 -20.56 -11.84 -14.02
C ASN A 754 -19.91 -10.78 -14.90
N GLY A 755 -18.85 -10.12 -14.42
CA GLY A 755 -18.10 -9.17 -15.23
C GLY A 755 -17.66 -9.74 -16.58
N ARG A 756 -16.80 -10.76 -16.59
CA ARG A 756 -16.32 -11.38 -17.83
C ARG A 756 -16.41 -12.90 -17.73
N THR A 757 -17.29 -13.48 -18.56
CA THR A 757 -17.37 -14.93 -18.81
C THR A 757 -16.39 -15.38 -19.90
N TYR A 758 -15.76 -14.43 -20.62
CA TYR A 758 -14.77 -14.67 -21.68
C TYR A 758 -15.26 -15.64 -22.76
N GLN A 759 -14.60 -16.77 -22.98
CA GLN A 759 -14.97 -17.74 -24.02
C GLN A 759 -15.65 -18.99 -23.45
N TRP A 760 -16.08 -18.98 -22.19
CA TRP A 760 -16.56 -20.19 -21.54
C TRP A 760 -17.82 -20.78 -22.20
N GLU A 761 -18.71 -19.98 -22.78
CA GLU A 761 -19.84 -20.51 -23.60
C GLU A 761 -19.35 -21.28 -24.85
N ASN A 762 -18.18 -20.94 -25.40
CA ASN A 762 -17.55 -21.67 -26.51
C ASN A 762 -16.73 -22.88 -26.03
N ILE A 763 -16.54 -23.05 -24.72
CA ILE A 763 -15.71 -24.13 -24.14
C ILE A 763 -16.58 -25.21 -23.52
N VAL A 764 -17.63 -24.84 -22.80
CA VAL A 764 -18.54 -25.77 -22.12
C VAL A 764 -19.95 -25.75 -22.72
N GLY A 765 -20.13 -25.09 -23.86
CA GLY A 765 -21.44 -24.87 -24.47
C GLY A 765 -22.27 -23.78 -23.77
N VAL A 766 -23.41 -23.44 -24.38
CA VAL A 766 -24.37 -22.50 -23.79
C VAL A 766 -24.89 -23.06 -22.47
N ASN A 767 -24.91 -22.23 -21.43
CA ASN A 767 -25.27 -22.63 -20.06
C ASN A 767 -24.39 -23.73 -19.44
N ALA A 768 -23.17 -23.92 -19.95
CA ALA A 768 -22.21 -24.91 -19.45
C ALA A 768 -22.75 -26.36 -19.45
N CYS A 769 -23.43 -26.75 -20.53
CA CYS A 769 -24.02 -28.08 -20.69
C CYS A 769 -23.02 -29.22 -20.95
N PHE A 770 -21.76 -28.93 -21.24
CA PHE A 770 -20.71 -29.92 -21.51
C PHE A 770 -19.55 -29.81 -20.54
N GLU A 771 -19.06 -30.96 -20.05
CA GLU A 771 -17.72 -31.06 -19.48
C GLU A 771 -16.66 -31.06 -20.58
N ASN A 772 -15.53 -30.38 -20.35
CA ASN A 772 -14.46 -30.28 -21.33
C ASN A 772 -13.08 -30.20 -20.64
N LEU A 773 -12.22 -31.19 -20.92
CA LEU A 773 -10.86 -31.22 -20.39
C LEU A 773 -10.12 -29.94 -20.77
N THR A 774 -9.61 -29.25 -19.76
CA THR A 774 -8.99 -27.94 -19.92
C THR A 774 -7.71 -27.88 -19.09
N ILE A 775 -6.60 -27.59 -19.75
CA ILE A 775 -5.35 -27.25 -19.05
C ILE A 775 -5.48 -25.82 -18.58
N THR A 776 -5.43 -25.60 -17.27
CA THR A 776 -5.29 -24.26 -16.70
C THR A 776 -3.86 -24.00 -16.29
N ILE A 777 -3.40 -22.77 -16.51
CA ILE A 777 -2.07 -22.29 -16.15
C ILE A 777 -2.16 -20.92 -15.49
N SER A 778 -1.11 -20.54 -14.76
CA SER A 778 -0.96 -19.16 -14.27
C SER A 778 -1.01 -18.17 -15.44
N GLY A 779 -1.72 -17.06 -15.25
CA GLY A 779 -1.82 -16.01 -16.26
C GLY A 779 -0.65 -15.03 -16.24
N GLY A 780 -0.55 -14.19 -17.26
CA GLY A 780 0.55 -13.23 -17.39
C GLY A 780 0.75 -12.33 -16.16
N SER A 781 2.02 -12.12 -15.79
CA SER A 781 2.43 -11.33 -14.62
C SER A 781 1.88 -11.89 -13.30
N PHE A 782 1.99 -13.21 -13.11
CA PHE A 782 1.76 -13.86 -11.83
C PHE A 782 2.89 -13.51 -10.83
N SER A 783 2.56 -13.55 -9.55
CA SER A 783 3.47 -13.18 -8.45
C SER A 783 4.09 -14.38 -7.73
N LYS A 784 3.51 -15.57 -7.92
CA LYS A 784 3.93 -16.85 -7.33
C LYS A 784 4.79 -17.67 -8.30
N LEU A 785 5.04 -18.95 -8.00
CA LEU A 785 5.62 -19.88 -8.96
C LEU A 785 4.60 -20.21 -10.07
N PHE A 786 5.10 -20.59 -11.25
CA PHE A 786 4.26 -21.04 -12.35
C PHE A 786 3.46 -22.28 -11.94
N GLN A 787 2.16 -22.27 -12.21
CA GLN A 787 1.25 -23.37 -11.86
C GLN A 787 0.56 -23.91 -13.10
N ALA A 788 0.23 -25.20 -13.06
CA ALA A 788 -0.63 -25.85 -14.04
C ALA A 788 -1.58 -26.84 -13.32
N LEU A 789 -2.85 -26.87 -13.71
CA LEU A 789 -3.88 -27.77 -13.16
C LEU A 789 -4.91 -28.10 -14.24
N ALA A 790 -5.27 -29.36 -14.40
CA ALA A 790 -6.31 -29.78 -15.34
C ALA A 790 -7.68 -29.80 -14.64
N ILE A 791 -8.71 -29.36 -15.36
CA ILE A 791 -10.11 -29.32 -14.90
C ILE A 791 -11.04 -29.78 -16.02
N SER A 792 -12.31 -30.06 -15.71
CA SER A 792 -13.35 -30.35 -16.71
C SER A 792 -14.55 -29.39 -16.71
N ILE A 793 -14.62 -28.45 -15.76
CA ILE A 793 -15.73 -27.51 -15.57
C ILE A 793 -15.22 -26.07 -15.53
N VAL A 794 -16.13 -25.10 -15.47
CA VAL A 794 -15.79 -23.66 -15.44
C VAL A 794 -14.91 -23.33 -14.22
N PRO A 795 -13.78 -22.62 -14.37
CA PRO A 795 -12.95 -22.13 -13.30
C PRO A 795 -13.17 -20.64 -13.03
N CYS A 796 -12.94 -20.25 -11.78
CA CYS A 796 -12.72 -18.86 -11.41
C CYS A 796 -11.41 -18.32 -12.03
N LEU A 797 -11.36 -17.03 -12.37
CA LEU A 797 -10.15 -16.35 -12.84
C LEU A 797 -8.98 -16.54 -11.86
N ASP A 798 -9.24 -16.59 -10.56
CA ASP A 798 -8.21 -16.66 -9.53
C ASP A 798 -7.91 -18.09 -9.06
N LEU A 799 -8.28 -19.12 -9.85
CA LEU A 799 -7.89 -20.52 -9.61
C LEU A 799 -6.36 -20.68 -9.46
N LEU A 800 -5.57 -20.26 -10.46
CA LEU A 800 -4.10 -20.31 -10.49
C LEU A 800 -3.44 -18.91 -10.63
N GLU A 801 -4.12 -17.85 -10.17
CA GLU A 801 -3.74 -16.43 -10.34
C GLU A 801 -3.87 -15.96 -11.80
N LYS A 802 -4.91 -15.17 -12.11
CA LYS A 802 -5.22 -14.67 -13.46
C LYS A 802 -5.31 -15.77 -14.53
N THR A 803 -5.76 -16.95 -14.11
CA THR A 803 -5.79 -18.23 -14.80
C THR A 803 -6.09 -18.11 -16.29
N GLN A 804 -5.22 -18.70 -17.11
CA GLN A 804 -5.45 -18.94 -18.52
C GLN A 804 -5.79 -20.41 -18.75
N CYS A 805 -6.65 -20.67 -19.72
CA CYS A 805 -7.35 -21.93 -19.90
C CYS A 805 -7.23 -22.36 -21.37
N LEU A 806 -6.74 -23.56 -21.58
CA LEU A 806 -6.44 -24.19 -22.87
C LEU A 806 -7.31 -25.45 -22.98
N PRO A 807 -8.52 -25.34 -23.55
CA PRO A 807 -9.46 -26.45 -23.62
C PRO A 807 -9.07 -27.45 -24.70
N LEU A 808 -9.47 -28.71 -24.53
CA LEU A 808 -9.28 -29.76 -25.53
C LEU A 808 -10.23 -29.57 -26.72
N TYR A 809 -11.48 -29.21 -26.44
CA TYR A 809 -12.51 -28.97 -27.44
C TYR A 809 -13.00 -27.52 -27.46
N ILE A 810 -13.60 -27.12 -28.57
CA ILE A 810 -14.40 -25.89 -28.73
C ILE A 810 -15.79 -26.31 -29.21
N TYR A 811 -16.81 -25.59 -28.76
CA TYR A 811 -18.21 -25.80 -29.15
C TYR A 811 -18.72 -24.58 -29.93
N ALA A 812 -19.40 -24.83 -31.05
CA ALA A 812 -20.16 -23.81 -31.73
C ALA A 812 -21.53 -23.60 -31.05
N LYS A 813 -22.26 -22.55 -31.46
CA LYS A 813 -23.56 -22.20 -30.86
C LYS A 813 -24.63 -23.27 -31.04
N ASP A 814 -24.52 -24.11 -32.07
CA ASP A 814 -25.41 -25.25 -32.33
C ASP A 814 -25.04 -26.50 -31.51
N GLY A 815 -23.99 -26.42 -30.69
CA GLY A 815 -23.49 -27.53 -29.87
C GLY A 815 -22.48 -28.45 -30.59
N SER A 816 -22.14 -28.18 -31.85
CA SER A 816 -21.14 -28.97 -32.57
C SER A 816 -19.75 -28.83 -31.95
N ARG A 817 -19.05 -29.96 -31.78
CA ARG A 817 -17.75 -30.06 -31.10
C ARG A 817 -16.61 -30.12 -32.11
N GLN A 818 -15.56 -29.34 -31.88
CA GLN A 818 -14.32 -29.33 -32.68
C GLN A 818 -13.11 -29.49 -31.77
N GLU A 819 -12.05 -30.15 -32.25
CA GLU A 819 -10.77 -30.20 -31.55
C GLU A 819 -10.08 -28.83 -31.57
N ASN A 820 -9.52 -28.41 -30.43
CA ASN A 820 -8.88 -27.11 -30.28
C ASN A 820 -7.41 -27.10 -30.72
N ILE A 821 -6.78 -28.27 -30.84
CA ILE A 821 -5.38 -28.36 -31.28
C ILE A 821 -5.31 -28.12 -32.79
N THR A 822 -4.39 -27.25 -33.21
CA THR A 822 -4.24 -26.85 -34.61
C THR A 822 -3.68 -28.01 -35.45
N ASP A 823 -4.05 -28.04 -36.72
CA ASP A 823 -3.48 -29.01 -37.68
C ASP A 823 -2.00 -28.70 -37.94
N TRP A 824 -1.61 -27.42 -37.86
CA TRP A 824 -0.21 -27.01 -37.89
C TRP A 824 0.61 -27.70 -36.80
N ALA A 825 0.18 -27.62 -35.53
CA ALA A 825 0.89 -28.24 -34.43
C ALA A 825 0.94 -29.77 -34.58
N LEU A 826 -0.17 -30.39 -34.99
CA LEU A 826 -0.20 -31.83 -35.29
C LEU A 826 0.88 -32.21 -36.31
N ASN A 827 1.02 -31.43 -37.39
CA ASN A 827 2.04 -31.65 -38.40
C ASN A 827 3.46 -31.44 -37.87
N GLN A 828 3.70 -30.43 -37.02
CA GLN A 828 5.01 -30.21 -36.40
C GLN A 828 5.45 -31.43 -35.56
N PHE A 829 4.55 -31.97 -34.73
CA PHE A 829 4.83 -33.15 -33.92
C PHE A 829 5.08 -34.40 -34.80
N ARG A 830 4.21 -34.65 -35.79
CA ARG A 830 4.35 -35.79 -36.70
C ARG A 830 5.65 -35.72 -37.51
N GLN A 831 6.04 -34.53 -37.94
CA GLN A 831 7.29 -34.30 -38.67
C GLN A 831 8.51 -34.50 -37.79
N HIS A 832 8.52 -33.92 -36.57
CA HIS A 832 9.65 -34.03 -35.65
C HIS A 832 9.91 -35.48 -35.22
N TYR A 833 8.86 -36.20 -34.81
CA TYR A 833 8.97 -37.59 -34.34
C TYR A 833 8.85 -38.64 -35.45
N GLN A 834 8.67 -38.22 -36.71
CA GLN A 834 8.50 -39.09 -37.87
C GLN A 834 7.40 -40.16 -37.69
N ASN A 835 6.28 -39.78 -37.07
CA ASN A 835 5.21 -40.71 -36.72
C ASN A 835 3.83 -40.12 -37.04
N THR A 836 3.16 -40.67 -38.05
CA THR A 836 1.82 -40.24 -38.49
C THR A 836 0.69 -40.69 -37.56
N GLY A 837 0.94 -41.63 -36.65
CA GLY A 837 -0.02 -42.13 -35.66
C GLY A 837 -0.20 -41.22 -34.43
N ILE A 838 0.53 -40.10 -34.36
CA ILE A 838 0.29 -39.08 -33.32
C ILE A 838 -1.07 -38.42 -33.57
N GLU A 839 -1.92 -38.40 -32.55
CA GLU A 839 -3.21 -37.72 -32.54
C GLU A 839 -3.17 -36.46 -31.66
N LYS A 840 -4.16 -35.58 -31.83
CA LYS A 840 -4.23 -34.31 -31.10
C LYS A 840 -4.36 -34.54 -29.59
N ILE A 841 -5.12 -35.54 -29.13
CA ILE A 841 -5.20 -35.87 -27.71
C ILE A 841 -3.83 -36.24 -27.10
N ASN A 842 -2.95 -36.90 -27.87
CA ASN A 842 -1.60 -37.20 -27.38
C ASN A 842 -0.78 -35.91 -27.18
N ILE A 843 -0.92 -34.94 -28.09
CA ILE A 843 -0.28 -33.62 -27.97
C ILE A 843 -0.82 -32.87 -26.75
N PHE A 844 -2.14 -32.94 -26.50
CA PHE A 844 -2.76 -32.34 -25.31
C PHE A 844 -2.12 -32.85 -24.02
N HIS A 845 -1.98 -34.17 -23.90
CA HIS A 845 -1.34 -34.79 -22.74
C HIS A 845 0.16 -34.46 -22.66
N TYR A 846 0.87 -34.52 -23.79
CA TYR A 846 2.28 -34.14 -23.88
C TYR A 846 2.53 -32.73 -23.32
N VAL A 847 1.74 -31.74 -23.75
CA VAL A 847 1.81 -30.36 -23.24
C VAL A 847 1.69 -30.34 -21.72
N TYR A 848 0.73 -31.09 -21.17
CA TYR A 848 0.51 -31.11 -19.72
C TYR A 848 1.67 -31.69 -18.93
N ALA A 849 2.30 -32.76 -19.43
CA ALA A 849 3.51 -33.33 -18.83
C ALA A 849 4.69 -32.34 -18.84
N VAL A 850 4.95 -31.69 -19.98
CA VAL A 850 6.00 -30.66 -20.09
C VAL A 850 5.76 -29.51 -19.11
N LEU A 851 4.52 -29.07 -18.98
CA LEU A 851 4.15 -28.03 -18.01
C LEU A 851 4.31 -28.48 -16.56
N HIS A 852 4.52 -29.77 -16.26
CA HIS A 852 4.83 -30.31 -14.92
C HIS A 852 6.31 -30.59 -14.69
N TYR A 853 7.14 -30.56 -15.73
CA TYR A 853 8.56 -30.88 -15.62
C TYR A 853 9.32 -29.78 -14.86
N PRO A 854 9.96 -30.06 -13.70
CA PRO A 854 10.57 -29.04 -12.87
C PRO A 854 11.74 -28.32 -13.56
N ALA A 855 12.62 -29.03 -14.26
CA ALA A 855 13.76 -28.41 -14.95
C ALA A 855 13.31 -27.42 -16.04
N TYR A 856 12.20 -27.70 -16.74
CA TYR A 856 11.59 -26.75 -17.67
C TYR A 856 11.06 -25.49 -16.95
N ARG A 857 10.34 -25.67 -15.84
CA ARG A 857 9.80 -24.55 -15.05
C ARG A 857 10.90 -23.67 -14.46
N GLU A 858 11.99 -24.28 -13.99
CA GLU A 858 13.13 -23.58 -13.41
C GLU A 858 13.90 -22.82 -14.48
N LYS A 859 14.29 -23.48 -15.58
CA LYS A 859 15.03 -22.86 -16.69
C LYS A 859 14.30 -21.64 -17.26
N PHE A 860 12.97 -21.74 -17.44
CA PHE A 860 12.17 -20.70 -18.10
C PHE A 860 11.27 -19.90 -17.14
N ALA A 861 11.59 -19.88 -15.84
CA ALA A 861 10.75 -19.22 -14.82
C ALA A 861 10.43 -17.75 -15.17
N LEU A 862 11.41 -17.01 -15.70
CA LEU A 862 11.23 -15.62 -16.13
C LEU A 862 10.36 -15.50 -17.38
N ASN A 863 10.59 -16.34 -18.39
CA ASN A 863 9.82 -16.36 -19.63
C ASN A 863 8.33 -16.68 -19.36
N LEU A 864 8.08 -17.73 -18.56
CA LEU A 864 6.74 -18.16 -18.16
C LEU A 864 5.94 -17.05 -17.44
N LYS A 865 6.63 -16.18 -16.69
CA LYS A 865 5.99 -15.03 -16.02
C LYS A 865 5.54 -13.94 -16.99
N GLN A 866 6.19 -13.84 -18.15
CA GLN A 866 5.99 -12.75 -19.10
C GLN A 866 5.12 -13.11 -20.30
N GLU A 867 5.20 -14.34 -20.78
CA GLU A 867 4.58 -14.80 -22.02
C GLU A 867 3.82 -16.12 -21.83
N PHE A 868 3.02 -16.51 -22.84
CA PHE A 868 2.46 -17.85 -22.87
C PHE A 868 3.59 -18.89 -23.00
N PRO A 869 3.46 -20.07 -22.37
CA PRO A 869 4.51 -21.08 -22.45
C PRO A 869 4.84 -21.49 -23.88
N ARG A 870 6.09 -21.88 -24.10
CA ARG A 870 6.57 -22.49 -25.33
C ARG A 870 7.23 -23.81 -24.97
N ILE A 871 6.87 -24.88 -25.68
CA ILE A 871 7.31 -26.23 -25.32
C ILE A 871 8.38 -26.73 -26.28
N PRO A 872 9.44 -27.38 -25.77
CA PRO A 872 10.39 -28.12 -26.58
C PRO A 872 9.83 -29.48 -27.00
N PHE A 873 10.56 -30.15 -27.89
CA PHE A 873 10.39 -31.57 -28.18
C PHE A 873 11.37 -32.38 -27.32
N TYR A 874 10.84 -33.31 -26.51
CA TYR A 874 11.63 -34.25 -25.71
C TYR A 874 11.67 -35.63 -26.39
N ALA A 875 12.71 -36.41 -26.10
CA ALA A 875 12.76 -37.80 -26.56
C ALA A 875 11.56 -38.61 -26.04
N ASP A 876 11.14 -39.61 -26.81
CA ASP A 876 10.04 -40.54 -26.51
C ASP A 876 8.68 -39.86 -26.27
N PHE A 877 8.12 -39.27 -27.33
CA PHE A 877 6.82 -38.57 -27.34
C PHE A 877 5.71 -39.26 -26.54
N TYR A 878 5.48 -40.57 -26.74
CA TYR A 878 4.40 -41.28 -26.07
C TYR A 878 4.63 -41.46 -24.57
N LYS A 879 5.88 -41.54 -24.10
CA LYS A 879 6.18 -41.58 -22.66
C LYS A 879 5.68 -40.30 -21.98
N TRP A 880 6.01 -39.15 -22.58
CA TRP A 880 5.52 -37.83 -22.15
C TRP A 880 4.00 -37.70 -22.23
N ALA A 881 3.39 -38.16 -23.32
CA ALA A 881 1.94 -38.16 -23.46
C ALA A 881 1.26 -39.04 -22.38
N THR A 882 1.80 -40.22 -22.08
CA THR A 882 1.26 -41.10 -21.03
C THR A 882 1.40 -40.50 -19.63
N TRP A 883 2.53 -39.87 -19.31
CA TRP A 883 2.67 -39.15 -18.03
C TRP A 883 1.65 -38.03 -17.91
N GLY A 884 1.44 -37.26 -18.99
CA GLY A 884 0.44 -36.20 -19.02
C GLY A 884 -0.98 -36.70 -18.80
N GLU A 885 -1.34 -37.82 -19.43
CA GLU A 885 -2.64 -38.48 -19.26
C GLU A 885 -2.87 -38.91 -17.80
N LYS A 886 -1.88 -39.57 -17.19
CA LYS A 886 -1.94 -40.00 -15.79
C LYS A 886 -2.11 -38.80 -14.85
N LEU A 887 -1.33 -37.73 -15.05
CA LEU A 887 -1.44 -36.49 -14.28
C LEU A 887 -2.83 -35.85 -14.43
N MET A 888 -3.36 -35.76 -15.65
CA MET A 888 -4.71 -35.20 -15.87
C MET A 888 -5.79 -36.02 -15.18
N ASN A 889 -5.71 -37.35 -15.28
CA ASN A 889 -6.69 -38.25 -14.66
C ASN A 889 -6.71 -38.06 -13.14
N LEU A 890 -5.55 -37.88 -12.50
CA LEU A 890 -5.47 -37.57 -11.07
C LEU A 890 -6.12 -36.23 -10.73
N HIS A 891 -5.81 -35.18 -11.50
CA HIS A 891 -6.23 -33.82 -11.19
C HIS A 891 -7.71 -33.53 -11.46
N VAL A 892 -8.24 -34.01 -12.59
CA VAL A 892 -9.63 -33.77 -12.98
C VAL A 892 -10.60 -34.58 -12.11
N ASN A 893 -10.21 -35.80 -11.74
CA ASN A 893 -11.06 -36.72 -10.97
C ASN A 893 -10.74 -36.73 -9.47
N PHE A 894 -10.19 -35.64 -8.92
CA PHE A 894 -9.71 -35.61 -7.53
C PHE A 894 -10.77 -36.04 -6.50
N GLU A 895 -12.06 -35.73 -6.70
CA GLU A 895 -13.13 -36.12 -5.77
C GLU A 895 -13.54 -37.60 -5.86
N LYS A 896 -13.11 -38.30 -6.93
CA LYS A 896 -13.41 -39.72 -7.18
C LYS A 896 -12.26 -40.64 -6.80
N ILE A 897 -11.11 -40.09 -6.43
CA ILE A 897 -9.93 -40.86 -6.01
C ILE A 897 -10.18 -41.48 -4.64
N THR A 898 -9.64 -42.67 -4.43
CA THR A 898 -9.64 -43.33 -3.12
C THR A 898 -8.86 -42.46 -2.12
N PRO A 899 -9.47 -42.03 -1.00
CA PRO A 899 -8.77 -41.21 -0.01
C PRO A 899 -7.53 -41.90 0.55
N TYR A 900 -6.46 -41.14 0.77
CA TYR A 900 -5.31 -41.59 1.54
C TYR A 900 -5.75 -41.90 2.99
N PRO A 901 -5.36 -43.05 3.56
CA PRO A 901 -5.80 -43.45 4.89
C PRO A 901 -5.03 -42.65 5.96
N PHE A 902 -5.69 -41.69 6.60
CA PHE A 902 -5.14 -41.00 7.78
C PHE A 902 -5.47 -41.74 9.07
N THR A 903 -4.60 -41.60 10.07
CA THR A 903 -4.95 -41.95 11.44
C THR A 903 -5.72 -40.78 12.06
N ARG A 904 -7.05 -40.93 12.18
CA ARG A 904 -7.92 -39.95 12.85
C ARG A 904 -7.90 -40.16 14.37
N ILE A 905 -7.69 -39.08 15.10
CA ILE A 905 -7.77 -39.04 16.56
C ILE A 905 -8.81 -38.00 16.95
N ASP A 906 -9.85 -38.45 17.66
CA ASP A 906 -10.87 -37.58 18.25
C ASP A 906 -10.70 -37.56 19.77
N THR A 907 -10.39 -36.39 20.33
CA THR A 907 -10.23 -36.16 21.78
C THR A 907 -11.30 -35.18 22.26
N PRO A 908 -12.15 -35.53 23.23
CA PRO A 908 -13.18 -34.63 23.72
C PRO A 908 -12.61 -33.30 24.20
N SER A 909 -13.19 -32.18 23.75
CA SER A 909 -12.75 -30.84 24.12
C SER A 909 -13.89 -30.04 24.74
N LYS A 910 -13.55 -29.13 25.66
CA LYS A 910 -14.54 -28.19 26.23
C LYS A 910 -14.94 -27.07 25.26
N THR A 911 -14.26 -26.98 24.12
CA THR A 911 -14.45 -25.93 23.11
C THR A 911 -14.55 -26.58 21.74
N ASN A 912 -15.32 -26.00 20.81
CA ASN A 912 -15.43 -26.42 19.41
C ASN A 912 -14.67 -25.46 18.48
N LYS A 913 -13.42 -25.14 18.83
CA LYS A 913 -12.61 -24.15 18.12
C LYS A 913 -12.02 -24.76 16.84
N VAL A 914 -12.49 -24.29 15.68
CA VAL A 914 -11.93 -24.64 14.36
C VAL A 914 -10.45 -24.23 14.28
N ARG A 915 -9.60 -25.14 13.76
CA ARG A 915 -8.15 -24.91 13.64
C ARG A 915 -7.68 -24.88 12.20
N LEU A 916 -8.05 -25.88 11.39
CA LEU A 916 -7.67 -26.04 9.97
C LEU A 916 -6.22 -25.64 9.70
N LYS A 917 -5.30 -26.32 10.40
CA LYS A 917 -3.88 -25.99 10.43
C LYS A 917 -3.04 -27.23 10.14
N ALA A 918 -2.13 -27.10 9.17
CA ALA A 918 -1.12 -28.10 8.91
C ALA A 918 0.09 -27.91 9.83
N ASP A 919 0.59 -29.02 10.39
CA ASP A 919 1.89 -29.11 11.04
C ASP A 919 2.73 -30.14 10.27
N LYS A 920 3.53 -29.60 9.36
CA LYS A 920 4.34 -30.36 8.40
C LYS A 920 5.48 -31.11 9.09
N THR A 921 5.98 -30.57 10.21
CA THR A 921 7.10 -31.16 10.96
C THR A 921 6.66 -32.44 11.66
N ASN A 922 5.45 -32.44 12.23
CA ASN A 922 4.90 -33.59 12.94
C ASN A 922 3.95 -34.44 12.08
N HIS A 923 3.92 -34.22 10.76
CA HIS A 923 3.08 -34.97 9.82
C HIS A 923 1.59 -35.04 10.23
N LEU A 924 1.05 -33.93 10.73
CA LEU A 924 -0.32 -33.86 11.26
C LEU A 924 -1.11 -32.66 10.69
N ILE A 925 -2.44 -32.79 10.70
CA ILE A 925 -3.38 -31.72 10.43
C ILE A 925 -4.34 -31.61 11.61
N GLU A 926 -4.44 -30.41 12.18
CA GLU A 926 -5.45 -30.08 13.18
C GLU A 926 -6.71 -29.56 12.47
N ILE A 927 -7.82 -30.28 12.61
CA ILE A 927 -9.10 -29.91 11.98
C ILE A 927 -9.81 -28.90 12.88
N ASP A 928 -10.02 -29.27 14.14
CA ASP A 928 -10.57 -28.44 15.19
C ASP A 928 -9.93 -28.81 16.54
N SER A 929 -10.54 -28.40 17.64
CA SER A 929 -10.10 -28.69 19.00
C SER A 929 -10.31 -30.14 19.43
N GLU A 930 -11.06 -30.94 18.68
CA GLU A 930 -11.36 -32.34 18.99
C GLU A 930 -10.67 -33.31 18.03
N THR A 931 -10.62 -32.97 16.74
CA THR A 931 -10.18 -33.89 15.68
C THR A 931 -8.80 -33.51 15.13
N GLN A 932 -7.91 -34.49 15.12
CA GLN A 932 -6.60 -34.43 14.47
C GLN A 932 -6.46 -35.58 13.47
N LEU A 933 -5.76 -35.30 12.36
CA LEU A 933 -5.35 -36.31 11.37
C LEU A 933 -3.83 -36.47 11.46
N LYS A 934 -3.35 -37.70 11.63
CA LYS A 934 -1.94 -38.06 11.65
C LYS A 934 -1.54 -38.89 10.43
N ASP A 935 -0.23 -39.07 10.30
CA ASP A 935 0.43 -39.88 9.26
C ASP A 935 0.28 -39.30 7.85
N ILE A 936 0.29 -37.96 7.74
CA ILE A 936 0.31 -37.30 6.44
C ILE A 936 1.71 -37.44 5.82
N PRO A 937 1.85 -38.10 4.66
CA PRO A 937 3.15 -38.37 4.06
C PRO A 937 3.87 -37.08 3.68
N ALA A 938 5.18 -37.01 3.94
CA ALA A 938 6.00 -35.82 3.68
C ALA A 938 5.87 -35.32 2.23
N MET A 939 5.79 -36.25 1.27
CA MET A 939 5.67 -35.95 -0.15
C MET A 939 4.38 -35.22 -0.51
N ALA A 940 3.27 -35.40 0.23
CA ALA A 940 2.02 -34.69 -0.05
C ALA A 940 2.18 -33.16 0.07
N TRP A 941 3.12 -32.69 0.88
CA TRP A 941 3.41 -31.26 1.05
C TRP A 941 4.23 -30.65 -0.10
N GLN A 942 4.89 -31.49 -0.91
CA GLN A 942 5.77 -31.05 -2.00
C GLN A 942 4.98 -30.60 -3.22
N TYR A 943 3.78 -31.15 -3.45
CA TYR A 943 2.93 -30.69 -4.55
C TYR A 943 2.31 -29.33 -4.25
N GLN A 944 2.93 -28.29 -4.80
CA GLN A 944 2.55 -26.90 -4.59
C GLN A 944 1.83 -26.29 -5.78
N LEU A 945 0.74 -25.59 -5.48
CA LEU A 945 0.03 -24.71 -6.41
C LEU A 945 0.17 -23.28 -5.90
N GLY A 946 1.25 -22.63 -6.34
CA GLY A 946 1.61 -21.28 -5.94
C GLY A 946 2.47 -21.31 -4.68
N ASN A 947 1.95 -20.80 -3.57
CA ASN A 947 2.65 -20.71 -2.29
C ASN A 947 2.09 -21.65 -1.22
N ARG A 948 1.28 -22.62 -1.64
CA ARG A 948 0.56 -23.56 -0.77
C ARG A 948 0.62 -24.94 -1.40
N SER A 949 0.74 -25.96 -0.55
CA SER A 949 0.44 -27.32 -0.96
C SER A 949 -1.04 -27.48 -1.33
N ALA A 950 -1.37 -28.51 -2.10
CA ALA A 950 -2.75 -28.84 -2.43
C ALA A 950 -3.63 -29.02 -1.18
N LEU A 951 -3.11 -29.61 -0.10
CA LEU A 951 -3.83 -29.79 1.16
C LEU A 951 -4.07 -28.45 1.86
N GLU A 952 -3.08 -27.55 1.87
CA GLU A 952 -3.23 -26.21 2.46
C GLU A 952 -4.29 -25.37 1.73
N TRP A 953 -4.55 -25.62 0.44
CA TRP A 953 -5.66 -24.97 -0.27
C TRP A 953 -7.02 -25.40 0.30
N VAL A 954 -7.21 -26.68 0.59
CA VAL A 954 -8.42 -27.18 1.25
C VAL A 954 -8.59 -26.52 2.61
N LEU A 955 -7.54 -26.53 3.44
CA LEU A 955 -7.58 -25.92 4.77
C LEU A 955 -7.87 -24.42 4.73
N ASP A 956 -7.31 -23.67 3.78
CA ASP A 956 -7.52 -22.23 3.67
C ASP A 956 -8.93 -21.84 3.20
N GLN A 957 -9.52 -22.63 2.31
CA GLN A 957 -10.79 -22.29 1.67
C GLN A 957 -12.01 -22.67 2.53
N TYR A 958 -11.88 -23.66 3.41
CA TYR A 958 -12.92 -24.06 4.37
C TYR A 958 -12.82 -23.34 5.73
N LYS A 959 -11.91 -22.36 5.88
CA LYS A 959 -11.91 -21.49 7.06
C LYS A 959 -13.14 -20.60 7.08
N GLU A 960 -13.79 -20.53 8.23
CA GLU A 960 -14.81 -19.53 8.50
C GLU A 960 -14.21 -18.13 8.38
N LYS A 961 -14.85 -17.29 7.55
CA LYS A 961 -14.44 -15.92 7.28
C LYS A 961 -15.68 -15.04 7.36
N THR A 962 -15.57 -13.89 8.00
CA THR A 962 -16.62 -12.87 7.94
C THR A 962 -16.67 -12.30 6.52
N PRO A 963 -17.85 -12.30 5.85
CA PRO A 963 -18.00 -11.69 4.54
C PRO A 963 -17.59 -10.21 4.56
N LYS A 964 -17.02 -9.75 3.44
CA LYS A 964 -16.60 -8.35 3.28
C LYS A 964 -17.75 -7.46 2.84
N ASP A 965 -18.59 -7.97 1.95
CA ASP A 965 -19.81 -7.28 1.55
C ASP A 965 -20.76 -7.11 2.76
N PRO A 966 -21.14 -5.87 3.13
CA PRO A 966 -21.96 -5.62 4.31
C PRO A 966 -23.32 -6.32 4.28
N THR A 967 -23.96 -6.37 3.12
CA THR A 967 -25.27 -6.99 2.97
C THR A 967 -25.18 -8.51 3.10
N ILE A 968 -24.13 -9.13 2.56
CA ILE A 968 -23.89 -10.57 2.77
C ILE A 968 -23.56 -10.86 4.22
N LYS A 969 -22.73 -10.03 4.87
CA LYS A 969 -22.40 -10.18 6.28
C LYS A 969 -23.65 -10.14 7.17
N GLU A 970 -24.58 -9.25 6.88
CA GLU A 970 -25.83 -9.09 7.64
C GLU A 970 -26.85 -10.20 7.35
N LYS A 971 -27.06 -10.55 6.06
CA LYS A 971 -28.21 -11.36 5.63
C LYS A 971 -27.89 -12.81 5.29
N PHE A 972 -26.64 -13.09 4.90
CA PHE A 972 -26.26 -14.36 4.27
C PHE A 972 -24.99 -14.97 4.89
N ASN A 973 -24.60 -14.58 6.10
CA ASN A 973 -23.44 -15.13 6.81
C ASN A 973 -23.76 -16.45 7.53
N THR A 974 -24.14 -17.45 6.75
CA THR A 974 -24.65 -18.76 7.21
C THR A 974 -23.58 -19.84 7.31
N TYR A 975 -22.46 -19.72 6.59
CA TYR A 975 -21.41 -20.74 6.57
C TYR A 975 -20.85 -21.06 7.96
N ARG A 976 -20.92 -22.33 8.37
CA ARG A 976 -20.25 -22.86 9.56
C ARG A 976 -19.43 -24.08 9.16
N PHE A 977 -18.17 -24.13 9.58
CA PHE A 977 -17.26 -25.23 9.25
C PHE A 977 -17.76 -26.57 9.77
N ALA A 978 -18.48 -26.57 10.91
CA ALA A 978 -19.07 -27.78 11.49
C ALA A 978 -19.92 -28.57 10.50
N ASP A 979 -20.65 -27.89 9.61
CA ASP A 979 -21.53 -28.52 8.60
C ASP A 979 -20.73 -29.23 7.50
N TYR A 980 -19.44 -28.89 7.33
CA TYR A 980 -18.55 -29.39 6.28
C TYR A 980 -17.41 -30.26 6.81
N LYS A 981 -17.29 -30.45 8.13
CA LYS A 981 -16.14 -31.10 8.77
C LYS A 981 -15.77 -32.44 8.15
N GLU A 982 -16.74 -33.35 8.05
CA GLU A 982 -16.51 -34.70 7.52
C GLU A 982 -16.22 -34.69 6.02
N GLN A 983 -16.89 -33.82 5.25
CA GLN A 983 -16.58 -33.60 3.84
C GLN A 983 -15.14 -33.12 3.65
N VAL A 984 -14.66 -32.24 4.51
CA VAL A 984 -13.29 -31.70 4.44
C VAL A 984 -12.26 -32.77 4.78
N ILE A 985 -12.51 -33.63 5.77
CA ILE A 985 -11.62 -34.74 6.10
C ILE A 985 -11.52 -35.73 4.92
N ASP A 986 -12.65 -36.09 4.31
CA ASP A 986 -12.68 -36.93 3.10
C ASP A 986 -11.90 -36.29 1.95
N LEU A 987 -12.18 -35.01 1.66
CA LEU A 987 -11.51 -34.25 0.61
C LEU A 987 -10.00 -34.14 0.85
N LEU A 988 -9.56 -33.93 2.09
CA LEU A 988 -8.13 -33.92 2.44
C LEU A 988 -7.47 -35.27 2.13
N GLY A 989 -8.14 -36.39 2.42
CA GLY A 989 -7.63 -37.72 2.10
C GLY A 989 -7.46 -37.90 0.59
N LYS A 990 -8.46 -37.47 -0.19
CA LYS A 990 -8.42 -37.55 -1.66
C LYS A 990 -7.33 -36.66 -2.26
N VAL A 991 -7.24 -35.42 -1.80
CA VAL A 991 -6.21 -34.47 -2.24
C VAL A 991 -4.80 -34.90 -1.81
N CYS A 992 -4.67 -35.59 -0.66
CA CYS A 992 -3.42 -36.22 -0.27
C CYS A 992 -2.98 -37.31 -1.26
N ALA A 993 -3.90 -38.21 -1.62
CA ALA A 993 -3.62 -39.25 -2.62
C ALA A 993 -3.24 -38.64 -3.98
N VAL A 994 -3.94 -37.58 -4.42
CA VAL A 994 -3.57 -36.80 -5.62
C VAL A 994 -2.16 -36.26 -5.51
N SER A 995 -1.82 -35.64 -4.38
CA SER A 995 -0.51 -34.99 -4.19
C SER A 995 0.62 -36.01 -4.23
N VAL A 996 0.46 -37.14 -3.53
CA VAL A 996 1.41 -38.26 -3.54
C VAL A 996 1.60 -38.80 -4.96
N GLY A 997 0.50 -39.10 -5.67
CA GLY A 997 0.57 -39.62 -7.04
C GLY A 997 1.17 -38.63 -8.02
N THR A 998 0.92 -37.34 -7.83
CA THR A 998 1.48 -36.27 -8.67
C THR A 998 2.99 -36.15 -8.48
N VAL A 999 3.47 -36.15 -7.24
CA VAL A 999 4.91 -36.09 -6.95
C VAL A 999 5.63 -37.32 -7.49
N GLY A 1000 5.08 -38.52 -7.31
CA GLY A 1000 5.68 -39.74 -7.87
C GLY A 1000 5.80 -39.69 -9.40
N LEU A 1001 4.79 -39.17 -10.11
CA LEU A 1001 4.86 -38.98 -11.56
C LEU A 1001 5.86 -37.89 -11.97
N ILE A 1002 6.03 -36.84 -11.18
CA ILE A 1002 7.05 -35.81 -11.43
C ILE A 1002 8.46 -36.41 -11.27
N GLU A 1003 8.69 -37.20 -10.22
CA GLU A 1003 9.95 -37.92 -10.03
C GLU A 1003 10.23 -38.89 -11.20
N GLU A 1004 9.21 -39.57 -11.73
CA GLU A 1004 9.37 -40.39 -12.95
C GLU A 1004 9.74 -39.57 -14.20
N ILE A 1005 9.27 -38.32 -14.31
CA ILE A 1005 9.60 -37.44 -15.45
C ILE A 1005 11.04 -36.93 -15.35
N GLU A 1006 11.55 -36.73 -14.13
CA GLU A 1006 12.92 -36.24 -13.88
C GLU A 1006 14.00 -37.30 -14.08
N ASN A 1007 13.64 -38.58 -13.89
CA ASN A 1007 14.52 -39.73 -14.08
C ASN A 1007 14.44 -40.32 -15.50
#